data_AF-A0A7S0YA25-F1
#
_entry.id   AF-A0A7S0YA25-F1
#
_cell.length_a   1.000
_cell.length_b   1.000
_cell.length_c   1.000
_cell.angle_alpha   90.00
_cell.angle_beta   90.00
_cell.angle_gamma   90.00
#
_symmetry.space_group_name_H-M   'P 1'
#
loop_
_entity.id
_entity.type
_entity.pdbx_description
1 polymer ?
#
loop_
_entity_poly.entity_id
_entity_poly.type
_entity_poly.pdbx_seq_one_letter_code
_entity_poly.pdbx_strand_id
1 'polypeptide(L)'
;MHGAFKVLAYDTASDGDGDYEDAAMHGNHRNKFGSDSDSDGYGQGGGGGDNHPGDFDGGDRIEDDVRSGFSGYSAGDTREGMGGSADYQRGKRLRRLMKLLNSATVMSSIHRYQKQCTTVACIVVILALISFIVMRVMLTRGASQVSSLTIAGTAGLMLHKVLIDVVAIDDIKQGFVSEGISFGTGNLSFWQDELITHVSLFKDNHVEAYQHVGTANIPEFTPYENLTLISIWNNLDFNQTTFYQKSIPPKITYEKVKLWSLGNRFIDNALTVYDYFEAWVTEGETVRSQDEFKGMMLNGLNELYRGYYDTMNALTVSAVREAERINTVQTILMALIGVVCAVITIIYMWFLLQQVQNHRYSLYNVFLAIPTVLVKSLANRSIAIGEEQNSESEEEEEDGGASHILAHTHMNLLENQMLQDSEAALELQRAQGSKWDQVRKLLNQFTGADRVKSQMSAQLKGKHHRKSKHKRMLIRNSYDSVIMILPFISWCVIMVALSAVGISRLSGTNSPLAIMNIVISIQMRLQRLVFLSVRSCSNYTSAEQHGFLQELHTELSAFSMEWDLLIHGANGSVSNNPHYYKETGLLQSSSATTLLFRYSGCLSALDAGDPLLSYVSCFPESDPFYMATTGGLGAALHRLLQSVSYLLRLPLSEMNLDNPHLKYIAGNAMGNVEAALKLLASGTSNSVKNVFDSVEQLHLISFVLVVVIVVGVTFLLLRIYTNRINNETQRIARMFTQLPAELDIETLVMFSVLPPSEAASAMIRFRKRVEAHNNQNDDFGDNENFGYHTGDSRSTLSTI
;
A
#
# COMPACT_ATOMS: atom_id res chain seq x y z
N MET A 1 4.20 8.18 33.83
CA MET A 1 4.20 9.66 33.97
C MET A 1 4.73 10.21 32.66
N HIS A 2 3.97 10.47 31.60
CA HIS A 2 2.56 10.91 31.50
C HIS A 2 2.30 12.20 32.28
N GLY A 3 2.42 13.32 31.56
CA GLY A 3 1.94 14.65 31.92
C GLY A 3 1.52 15.32 30.61
N ALA A 4 0.24 15.61 30.46
CA ALA A 4 -0.32 16.17 29.23
C ALA A 4 -0.19 17.71 29.25
N PHE A 5 0.28 18.29 28.14
CA PHE A 5 0.19 19.75 27.94
C PHE A 5 -1.07 20.05 27.14
N LYS A 6 -2.04 20.66 27.80
CA LYS A 6 -3.29 21.17 27.20
C LYS A 6 -3.07 22.64 26.89
N VAL A 7 -3.00 23.00 25.62
CA VAL A 7 -2.89 24.40 25.19
C VAL A 7 -4.21 25.11 25.51
N LEU A 8 -4.15 26.17 26.31
CA LEU A 8 -5.25 27.11 26.48
C LEU A 8 -5.10 28.19 25.41
N ALA A 9 -6.15 28.39 24.61
CA ALA A 9 -6.28 29.59 23.80
C ALA A 9 -6.48 30.79 24.73
N TYR A 10 -5.84 31.91 24.41
CA TYR A 10 -6.09 33.18 25.08
C TYR A 10 -7.25 33.88 24.37
N ASP A 11 -8.38 34.03 25.05
CA ASP A 11 -9.32 35.10 24.73
C ASP A 11 -8.67 36.45 25.09
N THR A 12 -8.67 37.38 24.15
CA THR A 12 -8.44 38.80 24.42
C THR A 12 -9.73 39.57 24.18
N ALA A 13 -10.59 39.57 25.19
CA ALA A 13 -11.63 40.57 25.30
C ALA A 13 -10.98 41.94 25.53
N SER A 14 -11.35 42.93 24.71
CA SER A 14 -11.06 44.33 24.96
C SER A 14 -12.40 45.06 25.00
N ASP A 15 -12.88 45.34 26.21
CA ASP A 15 -13.97 46.28 26.41
C ASP A 15 -13.56 47.66 25.89
N GLY A 16 -14.50 48.34 25.22
CA GLY A 16 -14.25 49.60 24.54
C GLY A 16 -15.57 50.28 24.20
N ASP A 17 -16.26 50.77 25.23
CA ASP A 17 -17.47 51.59 25.07
C ASP A 17 -17.18 52.82 24.19
N GLY A 18 -18.04 53.06 23.21
CA GLY A 18 -17.88 54.14 22.24
C GLY A 18 -19.14 54.34 21.42
N ASP A 19 -20.13 55.03 22.00
CA ASP A 19 -21.38 55.42 21.34
C ASP A 19 -21.11 56.21 20.05
N TYR A 20 -21.68 55.77 18.92
CA TYR A 20 -22.05 56.67 17.81
C TYR A 20 -23.33 56.17 17.12
N GLU A 21 -24.24 57.11 16.90
CA GLU A 21 -25.61 56.88 16.39
C GLU A 21 -25.68 56.67 14.87
N ASP A 22 -26.71 55.92 14.47
CA ASP A 22 -27.53 56.06 13.26
C ASP A 22 -26.94 56.67 11.96
N ALA A 23 -26.81 55.82 10.94
CA ALA A 23 -27.28 56.15 9.60
C ALA A 23 -27.73 54.89 8.83
N ALA A 24 -29.03 54.78 8.55
CA ALA A 24 -29.61 53.64 7.84
C ALA A 24 -29.53 53.78 6.31
N MET A 25 -29.41 52.66 5.59
CA MET A 25 -30.20 52.43 4.37
C MET A 25 -30.51 50.94 4.13
N HIS A 26 -31.68 50.69 3.55
CA HIS A 26 -32.28 49.35 3.38
C HIS A 26 -31.80 48.60 2.14
N GLY A 27 -31.73 47.26 2.25
CA GLY A 27 -31.46 46.31 1.14
C GLY A 27 -32.27 45.01 1.25
N ASN A 28 -33.53 45.11 1.67
CA ASN A 28 -34.46 44.02 1.98
C ASN A 28 -34.58 42.92 0.90
N HIS A 29 -34.31 41.65 1.25
CA HIS A 29 -35.01 40.51 0.65
C HIS A 29 -35.38 39.43 1.68
N ARG A 30 -36.66 39.41 2.02
CA ARG A 30 -37.31 38.54 3.01
C ARG A 30 -37.89 37.28 2.35
N ASN A 31 -38.04 36.23 3.18
CA ASN A 31 -39.05 35.14 3.15
C ASN A 31 -38.55 33.75 2.70
N LYS A 32 -38.96 32.62 3.32
CA LYS A 32 -39.78 32.40 4.54
C LYS A 32 -39.62 30.94 5.04
N PHE A 33 -39.53 30.75 6.37
CA PHE A 33 -40.13 29.67 7.19
C PHE A 33 -39.64 28.21 6.95
N GLY A 34 -39.63 27.33 7.96
CA GLY A 34 -40.27 27.44 9.28
C GLY A 34 -39.47 26.85 10.44
N SER A 35 -39.81 27.34 11.62
CA SER A 35 -39.54 26.78 12.96
C SER A 35 -40.56 25.65 13.27
N ASP A 36 -40.63 24.96 14.41
CA ASP A 36 -40.17 25.21 15.79
C ASP A 36 -40.01 23.87 16.56
N SER A 37 -39.51 23.99 17.80
CA SER A 37 -39.97 23.33 19.03
C SER A 37 -39.07 22.29 19.72
N ASP A 38 -38.40 22.76 20.77
CA ASP A 38 -37.98 21.97 21.94
C ASP A 38 -39.19 21.40 22.72
N SER A 39 -38.97 20.31 23.47
CA SER A 39 -39.70 20.07 24.73
C SER A 39 -39.01 19.04 25.62
N ASP A 40 -38.52 19.47 26.79
CA ASP A 40 -38.23 18.61 27.93
C ASP A 40 -39.51 17.99 28.55
N GLY A 41 -39.40 16.88 29.27
CA GLY A 41 -40.57 16.26 29.93
C GLY A 41 -40.25 15.15 30.95
N TYR A 42 -40.31 15.49 32.24
CA TYR A 42 -40.15 14.60 33.40
C TYR A 42 -41.37 13.68 33.67
N GLY A 43 -41.16 12.55 34.38
CA GLY A 43 -41.97 12.25 35.59
C GLY A 43 -42.52 10.82 35.85
N GLN A 44 -42.16 10.25 37.02
CA GLN A 44 -42.92 9.30 37.91
C GLN A 44 -43.39 7.92 37.32
N GLY A 45 -43.63 6.82 38.05
CA GLY A 45 -43.56 6.42 39.48
C GLY A 45 -44.56 5.23 39.73
N GLY A 46 -44.46 4.29 40.69
CA GLY A 46 -43.49 3.97 41.77
C GLY A 46 -44.02 2.80 42.67
N GLY A 47 -43.16 2.14 43.47
CA GLY A 47 -43.48 0.95 44.32
C GLY A 47 -42.67 -0.30 43.88
N GLY A 48 -42.16 -1.21 44.73
CA GLY A 48 -42.51 -1.66 46.10
C GLY A 48 -42.91 -3.16 46.03
N GLY A 49 -42.42 -4.11 46.83
CA GLY A 49 -41.42 -4.10 47.90
C GLY A 49 -41.03 -5.54 48.35
N ASP A 50 -40.23 -5.63 49.42
CA ASP A 50 -40.04 -6.72 50.39
C ASP A 50 -39.73 -8.19 50.00
N ASN A 51 -38.55 -8.64 50.45
CA ASN A 51 -38.28 -9.76 51.39
C ASN A 51 -39.42 -10.81 51.62
N HIS A 52 -39.18 -12.12 51.72
CA HIS A 52 -38.12 -12.82 52.48
C HIS A 52 -38.05 -14.33 52.05
N PRO A 53 -37.07 -15.14 52.50
CA PRO A 53 -36.91 -16.54 52.06
C PRO A 53 -37.69 -17.56 52.92
N GLY A 54 -37.87 -18.78 52.40
CA GLY A 54 -38.51 -19.89 53.10
C GLY A 54 -37.99 -21.25 52.61
N ASP A 55 -37.88 -22.19 53.54
CA ASP A 55 -37.27 -23.53 53.39
C ASP A 55 -38.33 -24.62 53.74
N PHE A 56 -38.00 -25.90 53.52
CA PHE A 56 -38.73 -27.12 53.92
C PHE A 56 -40.04 -27.56 53.21
N ASP A 57 -39.88 -28.67 52.47
CA ASP A 57 -40.45 -30.01 52.77
C ASP A 57 -41.95 -30.36 52.52
N GLY A 58 -42.14 -31.60 52.01
CA GLY A 58 -43.25 -32.48 52.41
C GLY A 58 -44.51 -32.58 51.54
N GLY A 59 -44.65 -33.69 50.79
CA GLY A 59 -45.92 -34.47 50.80
C GLY A 59 -46.72 -34.66 49.49
N ASP A 60 -46.69 -35.89 48.99
CA ASP A 60 -47.83 -36.68 48.46
C ASP A 60 -48.78 -36.17 47.35
N ARG A 61 -48.73 -36.86 46.17
CA ARG A 61 -49.71 -37.89 45.70
C ARG A 61 -50.32 -37.76 44.29
N ILE A 62 -50.53 -38.96 43.70
CA ILE A 62 -51.44 -39.33 42.57
C ILE A 62 -50.95 -38.84 41.19
N GLU A 63 -50.25 -39.68 40.41
CA GLU A 63 -50.80 -40.70 39.47
C GLU A 63 -51.41 -40.08 38.20
N ASP A 64 -50.79 -40.28 37.03
CA ASP A 64 -51.30 -41.28 36.07
C ASP A 64 -50.38 -41.53 34.85
N ASP A 65 -50.56 -42.69 34.22
CA ASP A 65 -49.83 -43.20 33.05
C ASP A 65 -50.09 -42.43 31.74
N VAL A 66 -49.09 -42.32 30.87
CA VAL A 66 -49.23 -42.84 29.48
C VAL A 66 -47.91 -43.49 29.01
N ARG A 67 -47.96 -44.81 28.86
CA ARG A 67 -46.93 -45.63 28.22
C ARG A 67 -47.44 -46.13 26.87
N SER A 68 -46.88 -45.62 25.77
CA SER A 68 -47.06 -46.18 24.41
C SER A 68 -45.69 -46.28 23.74
N GLY A 69 -45.17 -47.44 23.36
CA GLY A 69 -45.84 -48.61 22.78
C GLY A 69 -45.47 -48.63 21.30
N PHE A 70 -44.26 -49.08 20.93
CA PHE A 70 -43.98 -50.49 20.63
C PHE A 70 -45.14 -51.22 19.94
N SER A 71 -45.52 -50.74 18.75
CA SER A 71 -46.31 -51.52 17.79
C SER A 71 -45.38 -52.46 17.02
N GLY A 72 -45.44 -53.75 17.31
CA GLY A 72 -44.76 -54.76 16.49
C GLY A 72 -45.44 -54.87 15.11
N TYR A 73 -44.66 -54.80 14.04
CA TYR A 73 -45.13 -55.30 12.74
C TYR A 73 -45.09 -56.82 12.76
N SER A 74 -46.27 -57.42 12.89
CA SER A 74 -46.47 -58.86 12.78
C SER A 74 -46.21 -59.34 11.35
N ALA A 75 -45.83 -60.60 11.21
CA ALA A 75 -45.59 -61.23 9.93
C ALA A 75 -46.87 -61.29 9.07
N GLY A 76 -46.82 -60.68 7.90
CA GLY A 76 -47.64 -61.03 6.75
C GLY A 76 -46.86 -61.99 5.86
N ASP A 77 -46.90 -63.28 6.18
CA ASP A 77 -46.35 -64.33 5.32
C ASP A 77 -47.30 -64.56 4.13
N THR A 78 -46.84 -64.29 2.91
CA THR A 78 -46.79 -65.34 1.87
C THR A 78 -46.08 -64.87 0.60
N ARG A 79 -45.05 -65.64 0.23
CA ARG A 79 -44.74 -66.06 -1.15
C ARG A 79 -44.68 -64.96 -2.23
N GLU A 80 -43.56 -64.28 -2.31
CA GLU A 80 -42.60 -64.47 -3.43
C GLU A 80 -41.23 -63.86 -3.07
N GLY A 81 -40.14 -64.43 -3.60
CA GLY A 81 -38.77 -63.91 -3.39
C GLY A 81 -38.02 -64.41 -2.13
N MET A 82 -37.53 -65.65 -2.16
CA MET A 82 -36.68 -66.26 -1.12
C MET A 82 -35.29 -65.59 -0.92
N GLY A 83 -35.04 -64.44 -1.58
CA GLY A 83 -33.77 -63.69 -1.51
C GLY A 83 -33.71 -62.57 -0.46
N GLY A 84 -34.85 -61.99 -0.04
CA GLY A 84 -34.87 -60.74 0.75
C GLY A 84 -34.18 -60.78 2.12
N SER A 85 -34.05 -61.96 2.73
CA SER A 85 -33.36 -62.13 4.03
C SER A 85 -31.86 -61.80 3.94
N ALA A 86 -31.21 -62.10 2.80
CA ALA A 86 -29.80 -61.80 2.59
C ALA A 86 -29.53 -60.28 2.51
N ASP A 87 -30.40 -59.53 1.82
CA ASP A 87 -30.24 -58.09 1.67
C ASP A 87 -30.49 -57.32 2.97
N TYR A 88 -31.42 -57.77 3.82
CA TYR A 88 -31.59 -57.16 5.15
C TYR A 88 -30.33 -57.29 6.02
N GLN A 89 -29.69 -58.48 6.03
CA GLN A 89 -28.41 -58.68 6.73
C GLN A 89 -27.29 -57.81 6.12
N ARG A 90 -27.24 -57.70 4.79
CA ARG A 90 -26.29 -56.86 4.05
C ARG A 90 -26.45 -55.37 4.39
N GLY A 91 -27.68 -54.87 4.45
CA GLY A 91 -28.01 -53.50 4.86
C GLY A 91 -27.63 -53.20 6.31
N LYS A 92 -27.86 -54.16 7.22
CA LYS A 92 -27.41 -54.06 8.63
C LYS A 92 -25.89 -54.00 8.73
N ARG A 93 -25.17 -54.82 7.94
CA ARG A 93 -23.70 -54.81 7.83
C ARG A 93 -23.18 -53.49 7.25
N LEU A 94 -23.85 -52.94 6.23
CA LEU A 94 -23.50 -51.64 5.62
C LEU A 94 -23.56 -50.52 6.65
N ARG A 95 -24.63 -50.45 7.45
CA ARG A 95 -24.77 -49.43 8.49
C ARG A 95 -23.69 -49.54 9.56
N ARG A 96 -23.29 -50.76 9.96
CA ARG A 96 -22.17 -50.99 10.89
C ARG A 96 -20.84 -50.54 10.29
N LEU A 97 -20.51 -50.99 9.07
CA LEU A 97 -19.28 -50.60 8.39
C LEU A 97 -19.20 -49.10 8.12
N MET A 98 -20.29 -48.45 7.73
CA MET A 98 -20.35 -46.98 7.62
C MET A 98 -20.15 -46.30 8.99
N LYS A 99 -20.73 -46.82 10.08
CA LYS A 99 -20.51 -46.26 11.43
C LYS A 99 -19.07 -46.45 11.92
N LEU A 100 -18.39 -47.52 11.53
CA LEU A 100 -16.97 -47.76 11.80
C LEU A 100 -16.06 -46.87 10.94
N LEU A 101 -16.35 -46.73 9.63
CA LEU A 101 -15.57 -45.92 8.71
C LEU A 101 -15.77 -44.40 8.90
N ASN A 102 -16.96 -43.98 9.34
CA ASN A 102 -17.26 -42.60 9.75
C ASN A 102 -17.06 -42.40 11.27
N SER A 103 -16.40 -43.34 11.96
CA SER A 103 -16.13 -43.19 13.39
C SER A 103 -15.22 -41.99 13.65
N ALA A 104 -15.34 -41.41 14.85
CA ALA A 104 -14.58 -40.22 15.23
C ALA A 104 -13.05 -40.42 15.10
N THR A 105 -12.54 -41.65 15.27
CA THR A 105 -11.12 -41.96 15.09
C THR A 105 -10.67 -41.82 13.63
N VAL A 106 -11.40 -42.39 12.66
CA VAL A 106 -11.11 -42.23 11.22
C VAL A 106 -11.27 -40.78 10.79
N MET A 107 -12.40 -40.17 11.15
CA MET A 107 -12.71 -38.79 10.76
C MET A 107 -11.80 -37.75 11.45
N SER A 108 -11.16 -38.08 12.58
CA SER A 108 -10.23 -37.16 13.26
C SER A 108 -9.07 -36.72 12.38
N SER A 109 -8.58 -37.59 11.49
CA SER A 109 -7.51 -37.25 10.54
C SER A 109 -7.97 -36.20 9.52
N ILE A 110 -9.21 -36.32 9.04
CA ILE A 110 -9.80 -35.41 8.03
C ILE A 110 -10.16 -34.08 8.69
N HIS A 111 -10.76 -34.07 9.88
CA HIS A 111 -11.06 -32.84 10.62
C HIS A 111 -9.78 -32.12 11.08
N ARG A 112 -8.73 -32.85 11.46
CA ARG A 112 -7.42 -32.26 11.77
C ARG A 112 -6.83 -31.60 10.52
N TYR A 113 -6.89 -32.27 9.37
CA TYR A 113 -6.48 -31.70 8.08
C TYR A 113 -7.28 -30.43 7.72
N GLN A 114 -8.61 -30.46 7.83
CA GLN A 114 -9.47 -29.29 7.61
C GLN A 114 -9.06 -28.13 8.52
N LYS A 115 -8.93 -28.37 9.83
CA LYS A 115 -8.53 -27.35 10.80
C LYS A 115 -7.16 -26.77 10.47
N GLN A 116 -6.16 -27.62 10.20
CA GLN A 116 -4.80 -27.18 9.87
C GLN A 116 -4.74 -26.40 8.54
N CYS A 117 -5.44 -26.86 7.51
CA CYS A 117 -5.58 -26.15 6.23
C CYS A 117 -6.19 -24.75 6.43
N THR A 118 -7.27 -24.64 7.20
CA THR A 118 -7.89 -23.34 7.52
C THR A 118 -6.95 -22.47 8.36
N THR A 119 -6.25 -23.01 9.35
CA THR A 119 -5.25 -22.25 10.14
C THR A 119 -4.13 -21.70 9.26
N VAL A 120 -3.59 -22.49 8.33
CA VAL A 120 -2.57 -22.04 7.37
C VAL A 120 -3.11 -20.92 6.49
N ALA A 121 -4.33 -21.05 5.98
CA ALA A 121 -4.96 -20.03 5.15
C ALA A 121 -5.19 -18.72 5.93
N CYS A 122 -5.61 -18.79 7.20
CA CYS A 122 -5.70 -17.61 8.08
C CYS A 122 -4.33 -16.94 8.30
N ILE A 123 -3.25 -17.72 8.50
CA ILE A 123 -1.89 -17.18 8.64
C ILE A 123 -1.46 -16.44 7.37
N VAL A 124 -1.77 -16.97 6.18
CA VAL A 124 -1.50 -16.32 4.89
C VAL A 124 -2.21 -14.96 4.78
N VAL A 125 -3.49 -14.86 5.19
CA VAL A 125 -4.22 -13.58 5.22
C VAL A 125 -3.60 -12.59 6.21
N ILE A 126 -3.23 -13.05 7.41
CA ILE A 126 -2.59 -12.19 8.43
C ILE A 126 -1.24 -11.64 7.92
N LEU A 127 -0.42 -12.47 7.28
CA LEU A 127 0.85 -12.02 6.69
C LEU A 127 0.63 -11.01 5.55
N ALA A 128 -0.36 -11.23 4.69
CA ALA A 128 -0.72 -10.28 3.64
C ALA A 128 -1.23 -8.95 4.22
N LEU A 129 -2.04 -8.99 5.28
CA LEU A 129 -2.54 -7.79 5.98
C LEU A 129 -1.39 -6.99 6.63
N ILE A 130 -0.45 -7.66 7.30
CA ILE A 130 0.72 -6.99 7.90
C ILE A 130 1.56 -6.33 6.79
N SER A 131 1.80 -7.03 5.68
CA SER A 131 2.52 -6.49 4.52
C SER A 131 1.85 -5.23 3.95
N PHE A 132 0.51 -5.27 3.80
CA PHE A 132 -0.29 -4.13 3.34
C PHE A 132 -0.22 -2.94 4.30
N ILE A 133 -0.39 -3.15 5.61
CA ILE A 133 -0.32 -2.09 6.62
C ILE A 133 1.06 -1.45 6.65
N VAL A 134 2.13 -2.24 6.66
CA VAL A 134 3.51 -1.72 6.65
C VAL A 134 3.76 -0.88 5.40
N MET A 135 3.38 -1.37 4.21
CA MET A 135 3.57 -0.63 2.96
C MET A 135 2.77 0.68 2.95
N ARG A 136 1.50 0.64 3.36
CA ARG A 136 0.63 1.81 3.41
C ARG A 136 1.17 2.90 4.34
N VAL A 137 1.70 2.53 5.51
CA VAL A 137 2.31 3.48 6.46
C VAL A 137 3.58 4.11 5.90
N MET A 138 4.34 3.41 5.05
CA MET A 138 5.54 3.99 4.42
C MET A 138 5.20 4.87 3.20
N LEU A 139 4.26 4.44 2.34
CA LEU A 139 3.83 5.23 1.17
C LEU A 139 3.18 6.56 1.60
N THR A 140 2.30 6.53 2.61
CA THR A 140 1.66 7.74 3.17
C THR A 140 2.68 8.71 3.77
N ARG A 141 3.75 8.20 4.40
CA ARG A 141 4.89 9.03 4.86
C ARG A 141 5.67 9.65 3.69
N GLY A 142 5.96 8.88 2.64
CA GLY A 142 6.60 9.39 1.43
C GLY A 142 5.81 10.51 0.78
N ALA A 143 4.49 10.34 0.62
CA ALA A 143 3.59 11.36 0.09
C ALA A 143 3.55 12.64 0.97
N SER A 144 3.55 12.49 2.30
CA SER A 144 3.61 13.62 3.24
C SER A 144 4.92 14.42 3.13
N GLN A 145 6.06 13.75 2.94
CA GLN A 145 7.35 14.43 2.73
C GLN A 145 7.36 15.26 1.44
N VAL A 146 6.74 14.77 0.36
CA VAL A 146 6.58 15.52 -0.89
C VAL A 146 5.70 16.75 -0.69
N SER A 147 4.63 16.64 0.11
CA SER A 147 3.81 17.80 0.48
C SER A 147 4.63 18.84 1.26
N SER A 148 5.42 18.39 2.23
CA SER A 148 6.30 19.25 3.04
C SER A 148 7.31 20.02 2.20
N LEU A 149 7.85 19.39 1.14
CA LEU A 149 8.74 20.04 0.16
C LEU A 149 8.01 21.15 -0.60
N THR A 150 6.78 20.90 -1.06
CA THR A 150 5.94 21.93 -1.71
C THR A 150 5.66 23.12 -0.79
N ILE A 151 5.33 22.86 0.48
CA ILE A 151 4.99 23.90 1.48
C ILE A 151 6.23 24.77 1.78
N ALA A 152 7.38 24.15 2.05
CA ALA A 152 8.63 24.88 2.28
C ALA A 152 9.06 25.74 1.07
N GLY A 153 8.89 25.20 -0.15
CA GLY A 153 9.13 25.93 -1.39
C GLY A 153 8.17 27.09 -1.61
N THR A 154 6.88 26.90 -1.29
CA THR A 154 5.85 27.94 -1.41
C THR A 154 6.10 29.06 -0.40
N ALA A 155 6.54 28.75 0.83
CA ALA A 155 7.00 29.75 1.78
C ALA A 155 8.20 30.56 1.25
N GLY A 156 9.21 29.88 0.68
CA GLY A 156 10.36 30.54 0.04
C GLY A 156 10.00 31.40 -1.17
N LEU A 157 8.93 31.05 -1.89
CA LEU A 157 8.36 31.86 -2.98
C LEU A 157 7.66 33.12 -2.45
N MET A 158 6.74 32.96 -1.48
CA MET A 158 5.95 34.07 -0.92
C MET A 158 6.83 35.08 -0.18
N LEU A 159 7.92 34.63 0.46
CA LEU A 159 8.98 35.48 1.01
C LEU A 159 9.45 36.53 -0.01
N HIS A 160 9.76 36.13 -1.24
CA HIS A 160 10.25 37.05 -2.25
C HIS A 160 9.14 37.92 -2.85
N LYS A 161 7.89 37.46 -2.89
CA LYS A 161 6.75 38.30 -3.29
C LYS A 161 6.53 39.45 -2.31
N VAL A 162 6.46 39.17 -1.01
CA VAL A 162 6.39 40.20 0.05
C VAL A 162 7.53 41.22 -0.08
N LEU A 163 8.75 40.77 -0.40
CA LEU A 163 9.89 41.67 -0.65
C LEU A 163 9.70 42.55 -1.90
N ILE A 164 9.11 42.04 -2.98
CA ILE A 164 8.79 42.81 -4.19
C ILE A 164 7.67 43.83 -3.91
N ASP A 165 6.59 43.40 -3.27
CA ASP A 165 5.42 44.25 -2.98
C ASP A 165 5.81 45.47 -2.13
N VAL A 166 6.64 45.27 -1.10
CA VAL A 166 7.13 46.37 -0.26
C VAL A 166 8.09 47.30 -1.02
N VAL A 167 8.88 46.81 -1.97
CA VAL A 167 9.69 47.69 -2.85
C VAL A 167 8.78 48.48 -3.79
N ALA A 168 7.75 47.86 -4.35
CA ALA A 168 6.77 48.54 -5.20
C ALA A 168 6.05 49.67 -4.45
N ILE A 169 5.62 49.43 -3.20
CA ILE A 169 5.00 50.46 -2.35
C ILE A 169 5.98 51.61 -2.06
N ASP A 170 7.24 51.31 -1.70
CA ASP A 170 8.27 52.31 -1.43
C ASP A 170 8.58 53.18 -2.67
N ASP A 171 8.76 52.58 -3.84
CA ASP A 171 9.01 53.29 -5.09
C ASP A 171 7.80 54.14 -5.53
N ILE A 172 6.57 53.59 -5.50
CA ILE A 172 5.34 54.33 -5.82
C ILE A 172 5.17 55.55 -4.90
N LYS A 173 5.34 55.38 -3.58
CA LYS A 173 5.19 56.48 -2.61
C LYS A 173 6.30 57.54 -2.74
N GLN A 174 7.50 57.16 -3.19
CA GLN A 174 8.57 58.11 -3.53
C GLN A 174 8.36 58.80 -4.89
N GLY A 175 7.32 58.45 -5.65
CA GLY A 175 7.02 59.00 -6.98
C GLY A 175 7.82 58.36 -8.12
N PHE A 176 8.55 57.27 -7.86
CA PHE A 176 9.21 56.46 -8.88
C PHE A 176 8.20 55.47 -9.45
N VAL A 177 7.39 55.99 -10.38
CA VAL A 177 6.38 55.22 -11.09
C VAL A 177 6.78 55.00 -12.54
N SER A 178 6.34 53.88 -13.09
CA SER A 178 6.40 53.57 -14.51
C SER A 178 5.05 53.01 -14.93
N GLU A 179 4.62 53.30 -16.17
CA GLU A 179 3.42 52.70 -16.76
C GLU A 179 3.70 51.31 -17.37
N GLY A 180 4.97 50.96 -17.58
CA GLY A 180 5.37 49.73 -18.27
C GLY A 180 5.31 48.48 -17.37
N ILE A 181 5.75 48.64 -16.14
CA ILE A 181 5.55 47.70 -15.02
C ILE A 181 4.37 48.23 -14.19
N SER A 182 3.62 47.38 -13.47
CA SER A 182 2.38 47.80 -12.79
C SER A 182 2.58 48.73 -11.56
N PHE A 183 3.68 49.48 -11.50
CA PHE A 183 4.03 50.44 -10.45
C PHE A 183 3.50 51.85 -10.76
N GLY A 184 2.24 51.95 -11.22
CA GLY A 184 1.54 53.23 -11.38
C GLY A 184 0.99 53.75 -10.05
N THR A 185 0.87 55.07 -9.88
CA THR A 185 0.29 55.67 -8.66
C THR A 185 -1.14 55.19 -8.37
N GLY A 186 -1.92 54.90 -9.41
CA GLY A 186 -3.27 54.33 -9.30
C GLY A 186 -3.32 52.89 -8.80
N ASN A 187 -2.19 52.18 -8.75
CA ASN A 187 -2.11 50.77 -8.34
C ASN A 187 -1.63 50.60 -6.90
N LEU A 188 -1.50 51.68 -6.11
CA LEU A 188 -1.03 51.58 -4.73
C LEU A 188 -1.90 50.65 -3.88
N SER A 189 -3.23 50.71 -4.02
CA SER A 189 -4.14 49.81 -3.29
C SER A 189 -3.98 48.35 -3.71
N PHE A 190 -3.73 48.09 -5.00
CA PHE A 190 -3.43 46.75 -5.48
C PHE A 190 -2.17 46.17 -4.78
N TRP A 191 -1.08 46.94 -4.70
CA TRP A 191 0.13 46.46 -4.01
C TRP A 191 -0.04 46.32 -2.50
N GLN A 192 -0.95 47.07 -1.86
CA GLN A 192 -1.34 46.86 -0.46
C GLN A 192 -2.10 45.54 -0.28
N ASP A 193 -3.10 45.28 -1.13
CA ASP A 193 -3.91 44.07 -1.11
C ASP A 193 -3.08 42.81 -1.42
N GLU A 194 -2.14 42.90 -2.39
CA GLU A 194 -1.16 41.85 -2.67
C GLU A 194 -0.21 41.64 -1.48
N LEU A 195 0.32 42.71 -0.86
CA LEU A 195 1.22 42.59 0.29
C LEU A 195 0.58 41.81 1.45
N ILE A 196 -0.63 42.18 1.87
CA ILE A 196 -1.31 41.48 2.96
C ILE A 196 -1.67 40.04 2.58
N THR A 197 -2.01 39.80 1.31
CA THR A 197 -2.25 38.46 0.76
C THR A 197 -0.99 37.60 0.83
N HIS A 198 0.14 38.06 0.28
CA HIS A 198 1.41 37.33 0.31
C HIS A 198 1.98 37.18 1.72
N VAL A 199 1.80 38.15 2.63
CA VAL A 199 2.17 38.01 4.05
C VAL A 199 1.34 36.92 4.74
N SER A 200 0.02 36.86 4.48
CA SER A 200 -0.85 35.81 5.04
C SER A 200 -0.46 34.41 4.51
N LEU A 201 -0.25 34.27 3.19
CA LEU A 201 0.21 33.03 2.58
C LEU A 201 1.61 32.62 3.06
N PHE A 202 2.52 33.58 3.23
CA PHE A 202 3.85 33.32 3.80
C PHE A 202 3.74 32.81 5.25
N LYS A 203 2.92 33.47 6.08
CA LYS A 203 2.67 33.08 7.47
C LYS A 203 2.14 31.65 7.57
N ASP A 204 1.10 31.32 6.79
CA ASP A 204 0.49 29.99 6.84
C ASP A 204 1.48 28.91 6.39
N ASN A 205 2.20 29.11 5.28
CA ASN A 205 3.21 28.16 4.81
C ASN A 205 4.43 28.09 5.77
N HIS A 206 4.81 29.18 6.45
CA HIS A 206 5.88 29.17 7.47
C HIS A 206 5.49 28.35 8.70
N VAL A 207 4.26 28.53 9.19
CA VAL A 207 3.68 27.74 10.30
C VAL A 207 3.56 26.28 9.90
N GLU A 208 3.00 25.98 8.73
CA GLU A 208 2.80 24.61 8.27
C GLU A 208 4.13 23.89 8.01
N ALA A 209 5.12 24.58 7.41
CA ALA A 209 6.48 24.05 7.27
C ALA A 209 7.06 23.70 8.64
N TYR A 210 7.00 24.62 9.63
CA TYR A 210 7.52 24.34 10.96
C TYR A 210 6.82 23.17 11.67
N GLN A 211 5.50 23.02 11.52
CA GLN A 211 4.75 21.89 12.11
C GLN A 211 5.09 20.53 11.48
N HIS A 212 5.31 20.48 10.16
CA HIS A 212 5.71 19.24 9.49
C HIS A 212 7.19 18.90 9.71
N VAL A 213 8.04 19.92 9.86
CA VAL A 213 9.49 19.79 9.82
C VAL A 213 10.15 19.97 11.20
N GLY A 214 9.86 21.08 11.87
CA GLY A 214 10.59 21.57 13.04
C GLY A 214 10.20 20.90 14.36
N THR A 215 9.03 20.27 14.46
CA THR A 215 8.50 19.71 15.72
C THR A 215 8.71 18.18 15.89
N ALA A 216 9.78 17.63 15.32
CA ALA A 216 10.32 16.29 15.59
C ALA A 216 9.46 15.05 15.24
N ASN A 217 8.37 15.18 14.47
CA ASN A 217 7.58 14.03 14.01
C ASN A 217 8.26 13.19 12.90
N ILE A 218 9.29 13.74 12.23
CA ILE A 218 10.09 13.00 11.25
C ILE A 218 11.28 12.36 11.98
N PRO A 219 11.34 11.01 12.09
CA PRO A 219 12.44 10.34 12.78
C PRO A 219 13.77 10.56 12.04
N GLU A 220 14.73 11.09 12.79
CA GLU A 220 16.00 11.64 12.31
C GLU A 220 17.01 10.53 11.98
N PHE A 221 17.05 10.08 10.71
CA PHE A 221 17.78 8.86 10.36
C PHE A 221 19.20 9.04 9.77
N THR A 222 19.57 10.20 9.23
CA THR A 222 20.98 10.61 8.98
C THR A 222 21.01 12.08 8.54
N PRO A 223 21.99 12.87 9.01
CA PRO A 223 22.09 14.29 8.65
C PRO A 223 22.48 14.50 7.18
N TYR A 224 22.07 15.64 6.63
CA TYR A 224 22.58 16.26 5.42
C TYR A 224 23.74 17.17 5.83
N GLU A 225 24.98 16.95 5.37
CA GLU A 225 26.14 17.79 5.73
C GLU A 225 26.37 18.01 7.24
N ASN A 226 25.99 17.03 8.07
CA ASN A 226 25.92 17.08 9.55
C ASN A 226 24.78 17.92 10.15
N LEU A 227 23.99 18.61 9.32
CA LEU A 227 22.75 19.27 9.69
C LEU A 227 21.58 18.29 9.62
N THR A 228 20.65 18.39 10.56
CA THR A 228 19.39 17.65 10.53
C THR A 228 18.26 18.62 10.23
N LEU A 229 17.16 18.09 9.72
CA LEU A 229 16.02 18.94 9.34
C LEU A 229 15.44 19.69 10.56
N ILE A 230 15.50 19.08 11.75
CA ILE A 230 15.17 19.70 13.04
C ILE A 230 16.21 20.76 13.43
N SER A 231 17.50 20.52 13.17
CA SER A 231 18.57 21.46 13.50
C SER A 231 18.47 22.74 12.68
N ILE A 232 18.16 22.66 11.37
CA ILE A 232 17.95 23.84 10.51
C ILE A 232 16.88 24.77 11.11
N TRP A 233 15.79 24.23 11.67
CA TRP A 233 14.72 25.06 12.21
C TRP A 233 14.93 25.54 13.65
N ASN A 234 15.69 24.80 14.46
CA ASN A 234 15.77 25.02 15.91
C ASN A 234 17.14 25.47 16.43
N ASN A 235 18.22 25.38 15.64
CA ASN A 235 19.54 25.90 16.00
C ASN A 235 19.62 27.42 15.85
N LEU A 236 20.62 28.03 16.49
CA LEU A 236 20.96 29.45 16.38
C LEU A 236 22.01 29.66 15.28
N ASP A 237 21.67 29.25 14.05
CA ASP A 237 22.60 29.24 12.92
C ASP A 237 22.48 30.47 12.00
N PHE A 238 21.37 31.24 12.10
CA PHE A 238 21.08 32.40 11.24
C PHE A 238 21.40 33.74 11.93
N ASN A 239 21.97 34.69 11.20
CA ASN A 239 22.36 36.00 11.75
C ASN A 239 21.28 37.06 11.52
N GLN A 240 20.35 37.21 12.46
CA GLN A 240 19.40 38.32 12.43
C GLN A 240 20.14 39.65 12.65
N THR A 241 20.01 40.55 11.69
CA THR A 241 20.39 41.96 11.83
C THR A 241 19.18 42.78 12.23
N THR A 242 19.27 43.46 13.38
CA THR A 242 18.22 44.37 13.87
C THR A 242 18.76 45.79 13.93
N PHE A 243 18.01 46.72 13.33
CA PHE A 243 18.32 48.14 13.29
C PHE A 243 17.58 48.87 14.42
N TYR A 244 18.23 49.88 14.97
CA TYR A 244 17.68 50.79 15.98
C TYR A 244 18.10 52.22 15.58
N GLN A 245 17.46 52.78 14.55
CA GLN A 245 17.74 54.13 14.08
C GLN A 245 17.24 55.20 15.06
N LYS A 246 16.17 54.90 15.82
CA LYS A 246 15.63 55.78 16.86
C LYS A 246 16.47 55.80 18.15
N SER A 247 17.50 54.96 18.30
CA SER A 247 18.48 55.08 19.39
C SER A 247 19.54 56.13 19.05
N ILE A 248 20.05 56.84 20.06
CA ILE A 248 21.16 57.79 19.92
C ILE A 248 22.36 57.25 20.73
N PRO A 249 23.46 56.82 20.09
CA PRO A 249 23.68 56.74 18.65
C PRO A 249 22.86 55.61 17.97
N PRO A 250 22.65 55.67 16.64
CA PRO A 250 22.02 54.59 15.89
C PRO A 250 22.78 53.27 16.09
N LYS A 251 22.06 52.20 16.40
CA LYS A 251 22.67 50.91 16.75
C LYS A 251 22.22 49.83 15.79
N ILE A 252 23.17 49.05 15.29
CA ILE A 252 22.91 47.79 14.58
C ILE A 252 23.31 46.65 15.52
N THR A 253 22.43 45.67 15.71
CA THR A 253 22.69 44.48 16.53
C THR A 253 22.59 43.24 15.66
N TYR A 254 23.62 42.38 15.75
CA TYR A 254 23.65 41.07 15.11
C TYR A 254 23.39 40.01 16.18
N GLU A 255 22.34 39.22 16.01
CA GLU A 255 21.95 38.16 16.94
C GLU A 255 21.80 36.84 16.18
N LYS A 256 22.27 35.75 16.78
CA LYS A 256 22.08 34.41 16.21
C LYS A 256 20.72 33.86 16.65
N VAL A 257 19.85 33.59 15.68
CA VAL A 257 18.46 33.18 15.91
C VAL A 257 18.11 31.89 15.16
N LYS A 258 16.93 31.36 15.50
CA LYS A 258 16.31 30.21 14.85
C LYS A 258 15.61 30.64 13.57
N LEU A 259 15.52 29.75 12.57
CA LEU A 259 14.76 30.01 11.35
C LEU A 259 13.28 30.35 11.63
N TRP A 260 12.69 29.67 12.62
CA TRP A 260 11.35 29.97 13.14
C TRP A 260 11.24 31.42 13.66
N SER A 261 12.19 31.86 14.50
CA SER A 261 12.19 33.22 15.04
C SER A 261 12.41 34.27 13.95
N LEU A 262 13.26 33.97 12.97
CA LEU A 262 13.56 34.84 11.83
C LEU A 262 12.33 35.04 10.93
N GLY A 263 11.59 33.97 10.63
CA GLY A 263 10.38 34.05 9.81
C GLY A 263 9.22 34.77 10.50
N ASN A 264 9.00 34.54 11.79
CA ASN A 264 8.03 35.33 12.57
C ASN A 264 8.42 36.81 12.61
N ARG A 265 9.70 37.15 12.82
CA ARG A 265 10.14 38.55 12.80
C ARG A 265 10.00 39.19 11.42
N PHE A 266 10.17 38.42 10.34
CA PHE A 266 9.90 38.88 8.98
C PHE A 266 8.41 39.22 8.79
N ILE A 267 7.49 38.37 9.29
CA ILE A 267 6.04 38.61 9.27
C ILE A 267 5.69 39.87 10.07
N ASP A 268 6.21 40.01 11.30
CA ASP A 268 5.96 41.18 12.15
C ASP A 268 6.44 42.48 11.48
N ASN A 269 7.64 42.46 10.87
CA ASN A 269 8.17 43.60 10.14
C ASN A 269 7.31 43.93 8.90
N ALA A 270 6.86 42.93 8.14
CA ALA A 270 6.05 43.13 6.94
C ALA A 270 4.65 43.69 7.26
N LEU A 271 4.01 43.18 8.33
CA LEU A 271 2.75 43.75 8.86
C LEU A 271 2.96 45.17 9.37
N THR A 272 4.07 45.46 10.07
CA THR A 272 4.36 46.83 10.51
C THR A 272 4.57 47.77 9.32
N VAL A 273 5.19 47.31 8.23
CA VAL A 273 5.27 48.11 7.00
C VAL A 273 3.88 48.34 6.40
N TYR A 274 3.01 47.33 6.35
CA TYR A 274 1.63 47.45 5.88
C TYR A 274 0.77 48.39 6.75
N ASP A 275 0.91 48.37 8.07
CA ASP A 275 0.10 49.19 8.97
C ASP A 275 0.55 50.67 9.00
N TYR A 276 1.85 50.94 8.86
CA TYR A 276 2.43 52.27 9.12
C TYR A 276 2.98 53.04 7.91
N PHE A 277 3.02 52.47 6.69
CA PHE A 277 3.58 53.18 5.52
C PHE A 277 2.85 54.49 5.20
N GLU A 278 1.54 54.61 5.46
CA GLU A 278 0.79 55.86 5.27
C GLU A 278 1.28 56.94 6.23
N ALA A 279 1.42 56.59 7.52
CA ALA A 279 1.88 57.49 8.56
C ALA A 279 3.29 58.02 8.24
N TRP A 280 4.24 57.14 7.92
CA TRP A 280 5.60 57.53 7.53
C TRP A 280 5.62 58.51 6.35
N VAL A 281 4.81 58.24 5.32
CA VAL A 281 4.69 59.13 4.16
C VAL A 281 4.10 60.49 4.55
N THR A 282 3.11 60.54 5.45
CA THR A 282 2.57 61.83 5.95
C THR A 282 3.56 62.61 6.83
N GLU A 283 4.46 61.92 7.52
CA GLU A 283 5.56 62.52 8.29
C GLU A 283 6.74 62.98 7.41
N GLY A 284 6.74 62.60 6.13
CA GLY A 284 7.82 62.87 5.18
C GLY A 284 9.01 61.91 5.32
N GLU A 285 8.87 60.82 6.08
CA GLU A 285 9.84 59.75 6.16
C GLU A 285 9.65 58.75 5.00
N THR A 286 10.74 58.20 4.46
CA THR A 286 10.64 57.15 3.43
C THR A 286 10.47 55.79 4.10
N VAL A 287 9.66 54.89 3.50
CA VAL A 287 9.48 53.52 3.99
C VAL A 287 10.84 52.81 4.10
N ARG A 288 11.71 53.03 3.11
CA ARG A 288 13.12 52.61 3.09
C ARG A 288 13.96 53.03 4.29
N SER A 289 13.65 54.16 4.93
CA SER A 289 14.42 54.65 6.07
C SER A 289 14.11 53.92 7.38
N GLN A 290 13.02 53.16 7.45
CA GLN A 290 12.57 52.48 8.67
C GLN A 290 13.38 51.22 8.99
N ASP A 291 13.45 50.91 10.29
CA ASP A 291 14.20 49.77 10.83
C ASP A 291 13.58 48.43 10.39
N GLU A 292 12.25 48.39 10.28
CA GLU A 292 11.45 47.23 9.86
C GLU A 292 11.71 46.87 8.40
N PHE A 293 11.67 47.85 7.49
CA PHE A 293 11.99 47.67 6.07
C PHE A 293 13.43 47.17 5.90
N LYS A 294 14.41 47.82 6.56
CA LYS A 294 15.82 47.42 6.48
C LYS A 294 16.06 46.02 7.02
N GLY A 295 15.43 45.69 8.16
CA GLY A 295 15.46 44.36 8.75
C GLY A 295 14.86 43.31 7.83
N MET A 296 13.71 43.61 7.21
CA MET A 296 13.04 42.70 6.28
C MET A 296 13.89 42.45 5.03
N MET A 297 14.45 43.50 4.43
CA MET A 297 15.29 43.41 3.24
C MET A 297 16.58 42.61 3.48
N LEU A 298 17.30 42.88 4.58
CA LEU A 298 18.59 42.25 4.84
C LEU A 298 18.44 40.79 5.32
N ASN A 299 17.49 40.53 6.22
CA ASN A 299 17.28 39.19 6.78
C ASN A 299 16.51 38.29 5.80
N GLY A 300 15.53 38.83 5.08
CA GLY A 300 14.70 38.10 4.12
C GLY A 300 15.51 37.58 2.93
N LEU A 301 16.25 38.48 2.27
CA LEU A 301 17.01 38.17 1.06
C LEU A 301 18.12 37.13 1.28
N ASN A 302 18.76 37.13 2.44
CA ASN A 302 19.96 36.31 2.67
C ASN A 302 19.70 35.15 3.63
N GLU A 303 19.45 35.44 4.90
CA GLU A 303 19.41 34.44 5.97
C GLU A 303 18.13 33.57 5.88
N LEU A 304 16.97 34.20 5.63
CA LEU A 304 15.68 33.50 5.55
C LEU A 304 15.55 32.70 4.25
N TYR A 305 15.93 33.28 3.09
CA TYR A 305 16.06 32.57 1.82
C TYR A 305 16.92 31.31 1.96
N ARG A 306 18.12 31.47 2.55
CA ARG A 306 19.04 30.35 2.79
C ARG A 306 18.41 29.26 3.64
N GLY A 307 17.72 29.62 4.73
CA GLY A 307 17.05 28.65 5.60
C GLY A 307 15.97 27.83 4.89
N TYR A 308 15.19 28.44 3.99
CA TYR A 308 14.22 27.72 3.16
C TYR A 308 14.88 26.83 2.11
N TYR A 309 15.92 27.32 1.42
CA TYR A 309 16.70 26.56 0.45
C TYR A 309 17.36 25.32 1.10
N ASP A 310 18.01 25.50 2.25
CA ASP A 310 18.62 24.41 3.04
C ASP A 310 17.54 23.42 3.54
N THR A 311 16.36 23.91 3.93
CA THR A 311 15.20 23.06 4.30
C THR A 311 14.70 22.21 3.13
N MET A 312 14.53 22.79 1.94
CA MET A 312 14.12 22.04 0.73
C MET A 312 15.13 20.96 0.34
N ASN A 313 16.42 21.25 0.44
CA ASN A 313 17.48 20.29 0.11
C ASN A 313 17.48 19.10 1.07
N ALA A 314 17.37 19.38 2.37
CA ALA A 314 17.26 18.33 3.38
C ALA A 314 15.95 17.53 3.25
N LEU A 315 14.83 18.16 2.89
CA LEU A 315 13.56 17.48 2.58
C LEU A 315 13.66 16.57 1.35
N THR A 316 14.29 17.04 0.28
CA THR A 316 14.49 16.26 -0.96
C THR A 316 15.37 15.04 -0.72
N VAL A 317 16.50 15.20 -0.02
CA VAL A 317 17.37 14.07 0.36
C VAL A 317 16.65 13.11 1.31
N SER A 318 15.77 13.61 2.20
CA SER A 318 14.91 12.76 3.04
C SER A 318 13.90 11.95 2.22
N ALA A 319 13.21 12.58 1.26
CA ALA A 319 12.21 11.95 0.40
C ALA A 319 12.82 10.88 -0.52
N VAL A 320 13.97 11.16 -1.15
CA VAL A 320 14.71 10.18 -1.96
C VAL A 320 15.15 8.98 -1.10
N ARG A 321 15.64 9.23 0.12
CA ARG A 321 16.06 8.17 1.05
C ARG A 321 14.89 7.31 1.54
N GLU A 322 13.73 7.90 1.83
CA GLU A 322 12.54 7.12 2.20
C GLU A 322 12.01 6.34 0.97
N ALA A 323 12.09 6.86 -0.25
CA ALA A 323 11.78 6.09 -1.47
C ALA A 323 12.71 4.87 -1.66
N GLU A 324 14.03 5.03 -1.49
CA GLU A 324 15.00 3.93 -1.49
C GLU A 324 14.71 2.90 -0.37
N ARG A 325 14.27 3.38 0.80
CA ARG A 325 13.87 2.54 1.93
C ARG A 325 12.59 1.77 1.66
N ILE A 326 11.55 2.39 1.08
CA ILE A 326 10.31 1.72 0.66
C ILE A 326 10.65 0.59 -0.31
N ASN A 327 11.47 0.87 -1.32
CA ASN A 327 11.91 -0.13 -2.29
C ASN A 327 12.69 -1.30 -1.63
N THR A 328 13.56 -0.98 -0.67
CA THR A 328 14.30 -1.98 0.12
C THR A 328 13.36 -2.86 0.96
N VAL A 329 12.39 -2.25 1.66
CA VAL A 329 11.39 -2.96 2.47
C VAL A 329 10.47 -3.80 1.58
N GLN A 330 10.05 -3.30 0.42
CA GLN A 330 9.26 -4.04 -0.56
C GLN A 330 10.02 -5.27 -1.07
N THR A 331 11.31 -5.13 -1.36
CA THR A 331 12.18 -6.24 -1.78
C THR A 331 12.31 -7.29 -0.67
N ILE A 332 12.45 -6.87 0.59
CA ILE A 332 12.49 -7.77 1.76
C ILE A 332 11.15 -8.48 1.96
N LEU A 333 10.02 -7.77 1.87
CA LEU A 333 8.67 -8.35 1.98
C LEU A 333 8.38 -9.35 0.85
N MET A 334 8.80 -9.04 -0.39
CA MET A 334 8.72 -9.95 -1.54
C MET A 334 9.52 -11.23 -1.30
N ALA A 335 10.75 -11.13 -0.79
CA ALA A 335 11.58 -12.29 -0.48
C ALA A 335 11.00 -13.14 0.68
N LEU A 336 10.62 -12.51 1.78
CA LEU A 336 10.12 -13.20 2.98
C LEU A 336 8.72 -13.79 2.77
N ILE A 337 7.76 -12.98 2.34
CA ILE A 337 6.35 -13.40 2.22
C ILE A 337 6.12 -14.10 0.88
N GLY A 338 6.57 -13.47 -0.22
CA GLY A 338 6.36 -13.98 -1.58
C GLY A 338 7.12 -15.27 -1.88
N VAL A 339 8.34 -15.46 -1.35
CA VAL A 339 9.14 -16.67 -1.61
C VAL A 339 9.20 -17.60 -0.39
N VAL A 340 9.74 -17.15 0.74
CA VAL A 340 10.02 -18.05 1.88
C VAL A 340 8.74 -18.59 2.52
N CYS A 341 7.78 -17.72 2.89
CA CYS A 341 6.51 -18.15 3.47
C CYS A 341 5.68 -18.98 2.48
N ALA A 342 5.71 -18.64 1.19
CA ALA A 342 5.05 -19.42 0.15
C ALA A 342 5.62 -20.84 0.00
N VAL A 343 6.94 -20.99 -0.08
CA VAL A 343 7.60 -22.30 -0.16
C VAL A 343 7.33 -23.14 1.09
N ILE A 344 7.41 -22.55 2.29
CA ILE A 344 7.07 -23.24 3.55
C ILE A 344 5.59 -23.69 3.53
N THR A 345 4.68 -22.82 3.09
CA THR A 345 3.24 -23.13 2.97
C THR A 345 3.00 -24.27 2.00
N ILE A 346 3.63 -24.26 0.82
CA ILE A 346 3.52 -25.32 -0.20
C ILE A 346 4.05 -26.66 0.35
N ILE A 347 5.21 -26.67 1.01
CA ILE A 347 5.80 -27.88 1.61
C ILE A 347 4.91 -28.42 2.72
N TYR A 348 4.37 -27.55 3.58
CA TYR A 348 3.49 -27.94 4.68
C TYR A 348 2.16 -28.49 4.16
N MET A 349 1.54 -27.84 3.18
CA MET A 349 0.31 -28.33 2.53
C MET A 349 0.54 -29.64 1.79
N TRP A 350 1.68 -29.82 1.13
CA TRP A 350 2.10 -31.11 0.56
C TRP A 350 2.22 -32.19 1.64
N PHE A 351 2.89 -31.91 2.76
CA PHE A 351 3.01 -32.86 3.88
C PHE A 351 1.65 -33.27 4.45
N LEU A 352 0.75 -32.30 4.67
CA LEU A 352 -0.63 -32.55 5.14
C LEU A 352 -1.42 -33.43 4.15
N LEU A 353 -1.35 -33.13 2.85
CA LEU A 353 -1.97 -33.95 1.81
C LEU A 353 -1.39 -35.36 1.75
N GLN A 354 -0.06 -35.51 1.91
CA GLN A 354 0.59 -36.81 2.00
C GLN A 354 0.09 -37.62 3.20
N GLN A 355 -0.14 -36.99 4.36
CA GLN A 355 -0.68 -37.63 5.56
C GLN A 355 -2.11 -38.14 5.36
N VAL A 356 -3.02 -37.30 4.83
CA VAL A 356 -4.41 -37.69 4.54
C VAL A 356 -4.46 -38.82 3.51
N GLN A 357 -3.66 -38.71 2.45
CA GLN A 357 -3.57 -39.77 1.45
C GLN A 357 -3.02 -41.08 2.04
N ASN A 358 -1.99 -41.04 2.89
CA ASN A 358 -1.47 -42.25 3.55
C ASN A 358 -2.53 -42.94 4.41
N HIS A 359 -3.34 -42.17 5.14
CA HIS A 359 -4.48 -42.70 5.90
C HIS A 359 -5.52 -43.36 4.96
N ARG A 360 -5.85 -42.70 3.84
CA ARG A 360 -6.73 -43.26 2.79
C ARG A 360 -6.17 -44.54 2.16
N TYR A 361 -4.86 -44.64 1.91
CA TYR A 361 -4.22 -45.87 1.44
C TYR A 361 -4.26 -47.00 2.48
N SER A 362 -4.24 -46.68 3.78
CA SER A 362 -4.43 -47.68 4.85
C SER A 362 -5.80 -48.38 4.74
N LEU A 363 -6.86 -47.63 4.47
CA LEU A 363 -8.21 -48.20 4.26
C LEU A 363 -8.27 -49.14 3.05
N TYR A 364 -7.56 -48.81 1.95
CA TYR A 364 -7.49 -49.68 0.78
C TYR A 364 -6.60 -50.92 0.99
N ASN A 365 -5.62 -50.88 1.91
CA ASN A 365 -4.76 -52.04 2.19
C ASN A 365 -5.53 -53.25 2.71
N VAL A 366 -6.73 -53.07 3.30
CA VAL A 366 -7.61 -54.18 3.68
C VAL A 366 -7.93 -55.07 2.46
N PHE A 367 -8.19 -54.49 1.28
CA PHE A 367 -8.44 -55.26 0.05
C PHE A 367 -7.20 -56.01 -0.46
N LEU A 368 -5.99 -55.56 -0.10
CA LEU A 368 -4.74 -56.27 -0.40
C LEU A 368 -4.50 -57.45 0.55
N ALA A 369 -5.04 -57.41 1.77
CA ALA A 369 -4.97 -58.50 2.74
C ALA A 369 -5.90 -59.68 2.40
N ILE A 370 -6.96 -59.46 1.60
CA ILE A 370 -7.89 -60.52 1.20
C ILE A 370 -7.20 -61.50 0.23
N PRO A 371 -7.15 -62.82 0.55
CA PRO A 371 -6.49 -63.81 -0.30
C PRO A 371 -7.05 -63.84 -1.73
N THR A 372 -6.15 -63.91 -2.71
CA THR A 372 -6.50 -63.82 -4.13
C THR A 372 -7.43 -64.94 -4.60
N VAL A 373 -7.32 -66.12 -3.97
CA VAL A 373 -8.18 -67.29 -4.20
C VAL A 373 -9.63 -67.02 -3.80
N LEU A 374 -9.82 -66.34 -2.66
CA LEU A 374 -11.14 -65.99 -2.12
C LEU A 374 -11.80 -64.91 -2.99
N VAL A 375 -11.04 -63.92 -3.46
CA VAL A 375 -11.54 -62.94 -4.45
C VAL A 375 -11.92 -63.62 -5.77
N LYS A 376 -11.16 -64.63 -6.23
CA LYS A 376 -11.48 -65.39 -7.45
C LYS A 376 -12.70 -66.30 -7.30
N SER A 377 -12.86 -66.99 -6.18
CA SER A 377 -14.05 -67.83 -5.95
C SER A 377 -15.31 -66.99 -5.82
N LEU A 378 -15.22 -65.78 -5.24
CA LEU A 378 -16.31 -64.82 -5.21
C LEU A 378 -16.62 -64.20 -6.58
N ALA A 379 -15.60 -63.84 -7.37
CA ALA A 379 -15.79 -63.30 -8.72
C ALA A 379 -16.42 -64.32 -9.68
N ASN A 380 -16.09 -65.62 -9.53
CA ASN A 380 -16.74 -66.69 -10.28
C ASN A 380 -18.17 -67.00 -9.79
N ARG A 381 -18.59 -66.48 -8.63
CA ARG A 381 -19.95 -66.60 -8.11
C ARG A 381 -20.73 -65.35 -8.54
N SER A 382 -21.04 -65.28 -9.85
CA SER A 382 -21.80 -64.17 -10.44
C SER A 382 -23.15 -64.02 -9.74
N ILE A 383 -23.26 -63.00 -8.89
CA ILE A 383 -24.52 -62.66 -8.23
C ILE A 383 -25.42 -62.05 -9.31
N ALA A 384 -26.45 -62.79 -9.72
CA ALA A 384 -27.51 -62.29 -10.56
C ALA A 384 -28.34 -61.28 -9.73
N ILE A 385 -27.96 -60.01 -9.82
CA ILE A 385 -28.79 -58.89 -9.34
C ILE A 385 -29.71 -58.55 -10.51
N GLY A 386 -31.03 -58.62 -10.29
CA GLY A 386 -32.01 -58.28 -11.31
C GLY A 386 -31.93 -56.80 -11.66
N GLU A 387 -31.51 -56.50 -12.89
CA GLU A 387 -31.73 -55.20 -13.51
C GLU A 387 -33.17 -55.17 -14.02
N GLU A 388 -34.12 -54.86 -13.13
CA GLU A 388 -35.49 -54.54 -13.55
C GLU A 388 -35.51 -53.16 -14.23
N GLN A 389 -36.07 -53.16 -15.43
CA GLN A 389 -36.22 -51.99 -16.28
C GLN A 389 -37.23 -51.02 -15.66
N ASN A 390 -36.95 -49.73 -15.74
CA ASN A 390 -38.02 -48.74 -15.83
C ASN A 390 -37.59 -47.64 -16.80
N SER A 391 -38.44 -47.35 -17.78
CA SER A 391 -38.16 -46.56 -18.96
C SER A 391 -38.93 -45.24 -19.00
N GLU A 392 -38.45 -44.32 -19.82
CA GLU A 392 -39.18 -43.19 -20.44
C GLU A 392 -39.73 -42.06 -19.55
N SER A 393 -39.09 -40.89 -19.67
CA SER A 393 -39.67 -39.58 -20.09
C SER A 393 -38.66 -38.46 -19.76
N GLU A 394 -38.49 -37.40 -20.54
CA GLU A 394 -38.87 -37.10 -21.93
C GLU A 394 -37.88 -36.03 -22.46
N GLU A 395 -37.86 -35.80 -23.77
CA GLU A 395 -37.01 -34.78 -24.41
C GLU A 395 -37.73 -33.42 -24.43
N GLU A 396 -37.03 -32.33 -24.11
CA GLU A 396 -37.40 -30.98 -24.59
C GLU A 396 -36.14 -30.29 -25.12
N GLU A 397 -36.04 -30.22 -26.45
CA GLU A 397 -35.26 -29.20 -27.15
C GLU A 397 -36.10 -27.90 -27.17
N GLU A 398 -35.49 -26.75 -26.93
CA GLU A 398 -35.97 -25.50 -27.52
C GLU A 398 -34.80 -24.63 -27.98
N ASP A 399 -34.89 -24.19 -29.24
CA ASP A 399 -33.92 -23.37 -29.97
C ASP A 399 -34.40 -21.91 -30.04
N GLY A 400 -33.46 -20.98 -30.26
CA GLY A 400 -33.76 -19.62 -30.73
C GLY A 400 -33.47 -18.49 -29.74
N GLY A 401 -32.52 -17.61 -30.08
CA GLY A 401 -32.30 -16.38 -29.29
C GLY A 401 -31.03 -15.60 -29.62
N ALA A 402 -30.83 -15.18 -30.86
CA ALA A 402 -29.62 -14.46 -31.27
C ALA A 402 -29.59 -12.98 -30.83
N SER A 403 -28.67 -12.60 -29.92
CA SER A 403 -28.07 -11.25 -29.90
C SER A 403 -26.84 -11.12 -28.97
N HIS A 404 -25.60 -11.16 -29.50
CA HIS A 404 -24.49 -10.33 -28.99
C HIS A 404 -23.25 -10.21 -29.92
N ILE A 405 -23.44 -10.02 -31.23
CA ILE A 405 -22.33 -9.71 -32.14
C ILE A 405 -22.05 -8.19 -32.11
N LEU A 406 -21.40 -7.70 -31.04
CA LEU A 406 -20.83 -6.33 -30.99
C LEU A 406 -19.80 -6.10 -29.88
N ALA A 407 -18.93 -7.09 -29.60
CA ALA A 407 -17.86 -6.96 -28.59
C ALA A 407 -16.45 -7.36 -29.07
N HIS A 408 -16.28 -7.86 -30.30
CA HIS A 408 -15.03 -8.48 -30.74
C HIS A 408 -14.10 -7.59 -31.60
N THR A 409 -14.49 -6.35 -31.86
CA THR A 409 -13.74 -5.39 -32.71
C THR A 409 -12.90 -4.38 -31.91
N HIS A 410 -13.01 -4.35 -30.57
CA HIS A 410 -12.38 -3.33 -29.73
C HIS A 410 -11.11 -3.80 -28.98
N MET A 411 -10.78 -5.09 -29.04
CA MET A 411 -9.58 -5.66 -28.38
C MET A 411 -8.30 -5.50 -29.23
N ASN A 412 -8.42 -5.59 -30.56
CA ASN A 412 -7.25 -5.56 -31.47
C ASN A 412 -6.63 -4.14 -31.62
N LEU A 413 -7.29 -3.09 -31.13
CA LEU A 413 -6.75 -1.74 -31.08
C LEU A 413 -5.82 -1.54 -29.85
N LEU A 414 -6.14 -2.22 -28.75
CA LEU A 414 -5.43 -2.11 -27.47
C LEU A 414 -4.12 -2.94 -27.46
N GLU A 415 -4.11 -4.06 -28.18
CA GLU A 415 -2.94 -4.93 -28.35
C GLU A 415 -1.77 -4.23 -29.08
N ASN A 416 -2.07 -3.39 -30.07
CA ASN A 416 -1.06 -2.63 -30.82
C ASN A 416 -0.41 -1.50 -30.00
N GLN A 417 -1.08 -1.01 -28.94
CA GLN A 417 -0.54 0.06 -28.08
C GLN A 417 0.35 -0.51 -26.97
N MET A 418 0.09 -1.74 -26.49
CA MET A 418 0.97 -2.44 -25.54
C MET A 418 2.27 -2.96 -26.16
N LEU A 419 2.34 -3.10 -27.49
CA LEU A 419 3.54 -3.61 -28.17
C LEU A 419 4.70 -2.60 -28.19
N GLN A 420 4.44 -1.29 -28.24
CA GLN A 420 5.52 -0.27 -28.21
C GLN A 420 6.23 -0.18 -26.85
N ASP A 421 5.52 -0.37 -25.73
CA ASP A 421 6.14 -0.42 -24.39
C ASP A 421 6.93 -1.72 -24.15
N SER A 422 6.71 -2.76 -24.97
CA SER A 422 7.37 -4.06 -24.79
C SER A 422 8.83 -4.08 -25.22
N GLU A 423 9.24 -3.21 -26.16
CA GLU A 423 10.57 -3.28 -26.78
C GLU A 423 11.68 -2.78 -25.82
N ALA A 424 11.40 -1.74 -25.04
CA ALA A 424 12.28 -1.27 -23.97
C ALA A 424 12.42 -2.29 -22.81
N ALA A 425 11.35 -3.03 -22.49
CA ALA A 425 11.39 -4.10 -21.50
C ALA A 425 12.25 -5.29 -21.99
N LEU A 426 12.28 -5.55 -23.31
CA LEU A 426 12.96 -6.70 -23.92
C LEU A 426 14.49 -6.55 -23.92
N GLU A 427 15.03 -5.33 -24.01
CA GLU A 427 16.48 -5.09 -23.86
C GLU A 427 16.96 -5.33 -22.42
N LEU A 428 16.19 -4.86 -21.43
CA LEU A 428 16.42 -5.15 -20.02
C LEU A 428 16.31 -6.66 -19.71
N GLN A 429 15.41 -7.36 -20.40
CA GLN A 429 15.25 -8.81 -20.30
C GLN A 429 16.44 -9.59 -20.91
N ARG A 430 17.03 -9.11 -22.03
CA ARG A 430 18.27 -9.69 -22.60
C ARG A 430 19.46 -9.54 -21.64
N ALA A 431 19.60 -8.39 -20.96
CA ALA A 431 20.62 -8.20 -19.92
C ALA A 431 20.38 -9.10 -18.69
N GLN A 432 19.12 -9.39 -18.33
CA GLN A 432 18.78 -10.31 -17.24
C GLN A 432 18.95 -11.80 -17.58
N GLY A 433 18.94 -12.22 -18.84
CA GLY A 433 18.98 -13.63 -19.24
C GLY A 433 20.13 -14.44 -18.60
N SER A 434 21.32 -13.84 -18.50
CA SER A 434 22.49 -14.42 -17.83
C SER A 434 22.24 -14.73 -16.34
N LYS A 435 21.51 -13.85 -15.64
CA LYS A 435 21.14 -14.06 -14.23
C LYS A 435 20.07 -15.14 -14.08
N TRP A 436 19.11 -15.23 -14.99
CA TRP A 436 18.08 -16.27 -14.96
C TRP A 436 18.67 -17.68 -15.13
N ASP A 437 19.71 -17.86 -15.94
CA ASP A 437 20.42 -19.15 -16.03
C ASP A 437 21.22 -19.49 -14.76
N GLN A 438 21.78 -18.49 -14.06
CA GLN A 438 22.38 -18.71 -12.73
C GLN A 438 21.31 -19.09 -11.69
N VAL A 439 20.17 -18.39 -11.67
CA VAL A 439 19.02 -18.72 -10.81
C VAL A 439 18.49 -20.11 -11.13
N ARG A 440 18.41 -20.51 -12.40
CA ARG A 440 17.96 -21.86 -12.82
C ARG A 440 18.93 -22.95 -12.39
N LYS A 441 20.24 -22.71 -12.49
CA LYS A 441 21.29 -23.61 -11.96
C LYS A 441 21.23 -23.70 -10.43
N LEU A 442 21.05 -22.59 -9.73
CA LEU A 442 20.86 -22.56 -8.28
C LEU A 442 19.57 -23.27 -7.87
N LEU A 443 18.44 -23.06 -8.56
CA LEU A 443 17.19 -23.78 -8.28
C LEU A 443 17.35 -25.29 -8.46
N ASN A 444 18.05 -25.73 -9.51
CA ASN A 444 18.32 -27.16 -9.73
C ASN A 444 19.25 -27.74 -8.65
N GLN A 445 20.18 -26.94 -8.09
CA GLN A 445 20.98 -27.33 -6.93
C GLN A 445 20.18 -27.34 -5.62
N PHE A 446 19.33 -26.33 -5.38
CA PHE A 446 18.58 -26.13 -4.13
C PHE A 446 17.36 -27.03 -3.98
N THR A 447 16.60 -27.22 -5.07
CA THR A 447 15.47 -28.19 -5.09
C THR A 447 15.97 -29.62 -4.92
N GLY A 448 17.26 -29.86 -5.17
CA GLY A 448 17.90 -31.16 -5.02
C GLY A 448 17.21 -32.25 -5.84
N ALA A 449 16.48 -31.90 -6.91
CA ALA A 449 15.57 -32.81 -7.61
C ALA A 449 16.28 -34.09 -8.08
N ASP A 450 17.54 -33.98 -8.51
CA ASP A 450 18.39 -35.10 -8.89
C ASP A 450 18.98 -35.88 -7.70
N ARG A 451 19.18 -35.23 -6.54
CA ARG A 451 19.53 -35.90 -5.27
C ARG A 451 18.34 -36.64 -4.66
N VAL A 452 17.12 -36.10 -4.78
CA VAL A 452 15.88 -36.75 -4.32
C VAL A 452 15.52 -37.89 -5.27
N LYS A 453 15.63 -37.71 -6.60
CA LYS A 453 15.53 -38.83 -7.56
C LYS A 453 16.60 -39.89 -7.32
N SER A 454 17.86 -39.51 -7.06
CA SER A 454 18.91 -40.51 -6.81
C SER A 454 18.75 -41.22 -5.47
N GLN A 455 18.35 -40.54 -4.39
CA GLN A 455 18.04 -41.18 -3.10
C GLN A 455 16.79 -42.07 -3.17
N MET A 456 15.71 -41.65 -3.83
CA MET A 456 14.54 -42.51 -4.06
C MET A 456 14.90 -43.74 -4.92
N SER A 457 15.68 -43.57 -5.99
CA SER A 457 16.11 -44.70 -6.83
C SER A 457 17.16 -45.60 -6.15
N ALA A 458 17.97 -45.06 -5.23
CA ALA A 458 18.92 -45.83 -4.43
C ALA A 458 18.23 -46.63 -3.31
N GLN A 459 17.23 -46.06 -2.61
CA GLN A 459 16.39 -46.83 -1.69
C GLN A 459 15.61 -47.94 -2.42
N LEU A 460 15.17 -47.70 -3.67
CA LEU A 460 14.52 -48.72 -4.50
C LEU A 460 15.46 -49.81 -5.03
N LYS A 461 16.78 -49.56 -5.10
CA LYS A 461 17.78 -50.56 -5.53
C LYS A 461 18.42 -51.35 -4.36
N GLY A 462 18.18 -50.94 -3.12
CA GLY A 462 19.00 -51.33 -1.96
C GLY A 462 18.46 -52.37 -0.98
N LYS A 463 17.77 -53.45 -1.41
CA LYS A 463 17.78 -54.79 -0.74
C LYS A 463 16.89 -55.85 -1.40
N HIS A 464 17.43 -57.06 -1.51
CA HIS A 464 16.78 -58.34 -1.81
C HIS A 464 15.78 -58.41 -2.98
N HIS A 465 16.33 -58.75 -4.15
CA HIS A 465 15.59 -59.31 -5.28
C HIS A 465 15.16 -60.77 -5.02
N ARG A 466 14.41 -61.03 -3.93
CA ARG A 466 13.65 -62.27 -3.76
C ARG A 466 12.47 -62.17 -4.73
N LYS A 467 12.45 -63.00 -5.78
CA LYS A 467 11.40 -63.06 -6.81
C LYS A 467 10.04 -63.53 -6.23
N SER A 468 9.38 -62.71 -5.41
CA SER A 468 8.01 -62.98 -4.97
C SER A 468 7.06 -62.72 -6.13
N LYS A 469 6.49 -63.80 -6.70
CA LYS A 469 5.51 -63.73 -7.79
C LYS A 469 4.34 -62.80 -7.40
N HIS A 470 4.12 -61.77 -8.21
CA HIS A 470 2.97 -60.84 -8.19
C HIS A 470 2.51 -60.31 -6.82
N LYS A 471 3.29 -59.41 -6.20
CA LYS A 471 2.72 -58.48 -5.20
C LYS A 471 1.88 -57.42 -5.90
N ARG A 472 0.58 -57.37 -5.57
CA ARG A 472 -0.32 -56.27 -5.95
C ARG A 472 0.17 -54.98 -5.28
N MET A 473 0.31 -53.89 -6.03
CA MET A 473 0.56 -52.54 -5.49
C MET A 473 -0.60 -51.62 -5.87
N LEU A 474 -1.07 -50.79 -4.93
CA LEU A 474 -1.93 -49.67 -5.27
C LEU A 474 -1.09 -48.58 -5.95
N ILE A 475 -1.55 -48.09 -7.09
CA ILE A 475 -0.95 -46.91 -7.74
C ILE A 475 -1.47 -45.67 -7.01
N ARG A 476 -0.54 -44.82 -6.56
CA ARG A 476 -0.88 -43.56 -5.89
C ARG A 476 -1.26 -42.50 -6.90
N ASN A 477 -2.52 -42.11 -6.96
CA ASN A 477 -2.92 -40.94 -7.77
C ASN A 477 -2.44 -39.66 -7.08
N SER A 478 -1.55 -38.92 -7.74
CA SER A 478 -1.01 -37.64 -7.26
C SER A 478 -1.83 -36.42 -7.73
N TYR A 479 -2.70 -36.58 -8.72
CA TYR A 479 -3.42 -35.49 -9.39
C TYR A 479 -4.23 -34.62 -8.40
N ASP A 480 -5.01 -35.24 -7.52
CA ASP A 480 -5.80 -34.54 -6.51
C ASP A 480 -4.93 -33.71 -5.55
N SER A 481 -3.70 -34.15 -5.22
CA SER A 481 -2.77 -33.36 -4.39
C SER A 481 -2.24 -32.13 -5.12
N VAL A 482 -1.96 -32.24 -6.42
CA VAL A 482 -1.45 -31.12 -7.23
C VAL A 482 -2.51 -30.04 -7.35
N ILE A 483 -3.77 -30.40 -7.60
CA ILE A 483 -4.90 -29.47 -7.65
C ILE A 483 -5.05 -28.71 -6.32
N MET A 484 -4.97 -29.39 -5.18
CA MET A 484 -5.13 -28.76 -3.86
C MET A 484 -4.00 -27.78 -3.49
N ILE A 485 -2.85 -27.85 -4.17
CA ILE A 485 -1.68 -26.98 -3.92
C ILE A 485 -1.60 -25.82 -4.93
N LEU A 486 -2.19 -25.99 -6.12
CA LEU A 486 -2.18 -25.00 -7.20
C LEU A 486 -2.58 -23.56 -6.76
N PRO A 487 -3.58 -23.33 -5.88
CA PRO A 487 -3.92 -21.99 -5.40
C PRO A 487 -2.79 -21.31 -4.62
N PHE A 488 -2.00 -22.07 -3.85
CA PHE A 488 -0.85 -21.53 -3.10
C PHE A 488 0.34 -21.22 -4.02
N ILE A 489 0.50 -21.99 -5.10
CA ILE A 489 1.47 -21.69 -6.17
C ILE A 489 1.02 -20.44 -6.94
N SER A 490 -0.27 -20.32 -7.27
CA SER A 490 -0.84 -19.14 -7.92
C SER A 490 -0.65 -17.88 -7.06
N TRP A 491 -0.98 -17.95 -5.76
CA TRP A 491 -0.73 -16.88 -4.80
C TRP A 491 0.75 -16.45 -4.77
N CYS A 492 1.69 -17.40 -4.70
CA CYS A 492 3.13 -17.14 -4.76
C CYS A 492 3.52 -16.34 -6.02
N VAL A 493 3.09 -16.79 -7.20
CA VAL A 493 3.39 -16.13 -8.47
C VAL A 493 2.79 -14.73 -8.54
N ILE A 494 1.54 -14.56 -8.09
CA ILE A 494 0.85 -13.25 -8.05
C ILE A 494 1.58 -12.28 -7.11
N MET A 495 1.94 -12.72 -5.90
CA MET A 495 2.67 -11.88 -4.93
C MET A 495 4.02 -11.41 -5.49
N VAL A 496 4.79 -12.30 -6.11
CA VAL A 496 6.09 -11.96 -6.71
C VAL A 496 5.91 -11.02 -7.90
N ALA A 497 4.95 -11.28 -8.79
CA ALA A 497 4.69 -10.44 -9.96
C ALA A 497 4.26 -9.01 -9.57
N LEU A 498 3.27 -8.86 -8.69
CA LEU A 498 2.79 -7.56 -8.23
C LEU A 498 3.87 -6.80 -7.44
N SER A 499 4.66 -7.49 -6.61
CA SER A 499 5.78 -6.88 -5.91
C SER A 499 6.87 -6.38 -6.86
N ALA A 500 7.20 -7.15 -7.91
CA ALA A 500 8.18 -6.74 -8.92
C ALA A 500 7.70 -5.55 -9.76
N VAL A 501 6.41 -5.48 -10.12
CA VAL A 501 5.82 -4.31 -10.78
C VAL A 501 5.89 -3.08 -9.87
N GLY A 502 5.55 -3.21 -8.59
CA GLY A 502 5.65 -2.10 -7.64
C GLY A 502 7.09 -1.61 -7.44
N ILE A 503 8.08 -2.53 -7.34
CA ILE A 503 9.51 -2.18 -7.31
C ILE A 503 9.91 -1.40 -8.57
N SER A 504 9.47 -1.85 -9.76
CA SER A 504 9.75 -1.15 -11.02
C SER A 504 9.15 0.25 -11.04
N ARG A 505 7.91 0.43 -10.55
CA ARG A 505 7.25 1.74 -10.47
C ARG A 505 7.95 2.68 -9.49
N LEU A 506 8.26 2.21 -8.27
CA LEU A 506 9.00 2.99 -7.27
C LEU A 506 10.42 3.34 -7.71
N SER A 507 11.11 2.47 -8.45
CA SER A 507 12.45 2.81 -8.96
C SER A 507 12.46 4.03 -9.89
N GLY A 508 11.31 4.37 -10.47
CA GLY A 508 11.10 5.58 -11.29
C GLY A 508 10.76 6.86 -10.51
N THR A 509 10.52 6.84 -9.20
CA THR A 509 10.14 8.07 -8.45
C THR A 509 11.31 9.01 -8.16
N ASN A 510 12.54 8.50 -8.17
CA ASN A 510 13.70 9.25 -7.71
C ASN A 510 14.00 10.50 -8.57
N SER A 511 13.84 10.41 -9.90
CA SER A 511 14.03 11.60 -10.75
C SER A 511 12.89 12.61 -10.62
N PRO A 512 11.59 12.26 -10.73
CA PRO A 512 10.50 13.22 -10.54
C PRO A 512 10.54 13.97 -9.20
N LEU A 513 11.01 13.33 -8.13
CA LEU A 513 11.28 13.96 -6.83
C LEU A 513 12.36 15.03 -6.89
N ALA A 514 13.48 14.73 -7.53
CA ALA A 514 14.61 15.64 -7.62
C ALA A 514 14.29 16.80 -8.61
N ILE A 515 13.68 16.50 -9.77
CA ILE A 515 13.20 17.50 -10.73
C ILE A 515 12.27 18.50 -10.03
N MET A 516 11.36 18.00 -9.18
CA MET A 516 10.45 18.86 -8.40
C MET A 516 11.23 19.84 -7.50
N ASN A 517 12.31 19.40 -6.83
CA ASN A 517 13.17 20.28 -6.05
C ASN A 517 13.85 21.36 -6.90
N ILE A 518 14.38 20.98 -8.06
CA ILE A 518 15.01 21.92 -9.01
C ILE A 518 14.00 22.96 -9.51
N VAL A 519 12.80 22.54 -9.91
CA VAL A 519 11.77 23.47 -10.40
C VAL A 519 11.38 24.49 -9.31
N ILE A 520 11.20 24.04 -8.06
CA ILE A 520 10.89 24.93 -6.94
C ILE A 520 12.07 25.86 -6.62
N SER A 521 13.32 25.39 -6.71
CA SER A 521 14.52 26.24 -6.55
C SER A 521 14.56 27.34 -7.62
N ILE A 522 14.34 26.97 -8.88
CA ILE A 522 14.24 27.91 -10.02
C ILE A 522 13.12 28.92 -9.77
N GLN A 523 11.97 28.53 -9.21
CA GLN A 523 10.90 29.47 -8.85
C GLN A 523 11.33 30.47 -7.77
N MET A 524 12.01 30.03 -6.71
CA MET A 524 12.53 30.94 -5.67
C MET A 524 13.56 31.91 -6.24
N ARG A 525 14.53 31.40 -7.03
CA ARG A 525 15.52 32.25 -7.70
C ARG A 525 14.93 33.17 -8.75
N LEU A 526 13.84 32.78 -9.42
CA LEU A 526 13.12 33.63 -10.36
C LEU A 526 12.65 34.91 -9.66
N GLN A 527 12.00 34.78 -8.50
CA GLN A 527 11.56 35.94 -7.74
C GLN A 527 12.74 36.75 -7.20
N ARG A 528 13.81 36.09 -6.75
CA ARG A 528 15.05 36.79 -6.35
C ARG A 528 15.67 37.59 -7.49
N LEU A 529 15.69 37.06 -8.72
CA LEU A 529 16.15 37.77 -9.92
C LEU A 529 15.25 38.97 -10.25
N VAL A 530 13.93 38.82 -10.18
CA VAL A 530 12.99 39.93 -10.38
C VAL A 530 13.22 41.01 -9.34
N PHE A 531 13.22 40.65 -8.06
CA PHE A 531 13.47 41.56 -6.94
C PHE A 531 14.78 42.35 -7.09
N LEU A 532 15.89 41.66 -7.38
CA LEU A 532 17.20 42.31 -7.58
C LEU A 532 17.21 43.19 -8.84
N SER A 533 16.52 42.79 -9.91
CA SER A 533 16.40 43.59 -11.14
C SER A 533 15.60 44.86 -10.89
N VAL A 534 14.46 44.77 -10.19
CA VAL A 534 13.67 45.93 -9.76
C VAL A 534 14.54 46.88 -8.94
N ARG A 535 15.16 46.39 -7.85
CA ARG A 535 15.98 47.24 -6.97
C ARG A 535 17.20 47.87 -7.65
N SER A 536 17.75 47.24 -8.68
CA SER A 536 18.84 47.84 -9.46
C SER A 536 18.38 49.03 -10.32
N CYS A 537 17.10 49.08 -10.69
CA CYS A 537 16.47 50.13 -11.50
C CYS A 537 15.65 51.16 -10.70
N SER A 538 15.37 50.87 -9.42
CA SER A 538 14.77 51.81 -8.45
C SER A 538 15.76 52.94 -8.06
N ASN A 539 15.25 53.98 -7.41
CA ASN A 539 16.02 55.15 -6.95
C ASN A 539 16.92 54.86 -5.74
N TYR A 540 17.99 54.08 -5.92
CA TYR A 540 19.01 53.83 -4.90
C TYR A 540 20.29 54.66 -5.15
N THR A 541 21.15 54.76 -4.13
CA THR A 541 22.47 55.36 -4.36
C THR A 541 23.29 54.48 -5.32
N SER A 542 24.18 55.10 -6.09
CA SER A 542 25.01 54.36 -7.05
C SER A 542 25.87 53.26 -6.39
N ALA A 543 26.24 53.42 -5.11
CA ALA A 543 26.95 52.40 -4.35
C ALA A 543 26.07 51.17 -4.04
N GLU A 544 24.81 51.39 -3.63
CA GLU A 544 23.84 50.31 -3.39
C GLU A 544 23.47 49.59 -4.69
N GLN A 545 23.25 50.34 -5.79
CA GLN A 545 22.98 49.76 -7.12
C GLN A 545 24.12 48.83 -7.58
N HIS A 546 25.38 49.22 -7.42
CA HIS A 546 26.52 48.31 -7.71
C HIS A 546 26.48 47.03 -6.86
N GLY A 547 26.10 47.11 -5.58
CA GLY A 547 25.90 45.94 -4.73
C GLY A 547 24.82 45.00 -5.26
N PHE A 548 23.63 45.54 -5.58
CA PHE A 548 22.54 44.76 -6.16
C PHE A 548 22.91 44.14 -7.51
N LEU A 549 23.68 44.82 -8.36
CA LEU A 549 24.16 44.26 -9.63
C LEU A 549 25.15 43.10 -9.44
N GLN A 550 26.00 43.14 -8.40
CA GLN A 550 26.90 42.03 -8.07
C GLN A 550 26.13 40.80 -7.57
N GLU A 551 25.11 41.00 -6.73
CA GLU A 551 24.20 39.92 -6.33
C GLU A 551 23.39 39.39 -7.52
N LEU A 552 22.86 40.27 -8.37
CA LEU A 552 22.08 39.90 -9.57
C LEU A 552 22.90 39.07 -10.55
N HIS A 553 24.18 39.41 -10.77
CA HIS A 553 25.09 38.60 -11.57
C HIS A 553 25.31 37.21 -10.98
N THR A 554 25.45 37.13 -9.65
CA THR A 554 25.66 35.86 -8.93
C THR A 554 24.43 34.96 -9.05
N GLU A 555 23.24 35.50 -8.78
CA GLU A 555 21.97 34.77 -8.92
C GLU A 555 21.67 34.39 -10.37
N LEU A 556 22.00 35.24 -11.35
CA LEU A 556 21.82 34.91 -12.77
C LEU A 556 22.65 33.69 -13.17
N SER A 557 23.88 33.59 -12.65
CA SER A 557 24.77 32.45 -12.91
C SER A 557 24.26 31.15 -12.28
N ALA A 558 23.70 31.23 -11.06
CA ALA A 558 23.10 30.08 -10.38
C ALA A 558 21.79 29.64 -11.06
N PHE A 559 20.92 30.59 -11.39
CA PHE A 559 19.66 30.35 -12.10
C PHE A 559 19.89 29.71 -13.47
N SER A 560 20.87 30.21 -14.25
CA SER A 560 21.22 29.61 -15.55
C SER A 560 21.72 28.18 -15.39
N MET A 561 22.52 27.89 -14.35
CA MET A 561 23.01 26.53 -14.06
C MET A 561 21.86 25.58 -13.69
N GLU A 562 20.95 26.00 -12.83
CA GLU A 562 19.79 25.20 -12.42
C GLU A 562 18.83 24.97 -13.60
N TRP A 563 18.66 25.97 -14.47
CA TRP A 563 17.85 25.85 -15.69
C TRP A 563 18.45 24.87 -16.71
N ASP A 564 19.75 24.98 -17.00
CA ASP A 564 20.45 24.05 -17.89
C ASP A 564 20.40 22.61 -17.34
N LEU A 565 20.53 22.46 -16.02
CA LEU A 565 20.39 21.20 -15.31
C LEU A 565 18.96 20.64 -15.41
N LEU A 566 17.93 21.47 -15.26
CA LEU A 566 16.53 21.05 -15.39
C LEU A 566 16.27 20.46 -16.79
N ILE A 567 16.73 21.13 -17.86
CA ILE A 567 16.55 20.64 -19.23
C ILE A 567 17.37 19.36 -19.47
N HIS A 568 18.68 19.42 -19.20
CA HIS A 568 19.64 18.43 -19.71
C HIS A 568 19.97 17.30 -18.72
N GLY A 569 19.66 17.46 -17.43
CA GLY A 569 20.05 16.53 -16.37
C GLY A 569 21.47 16.75 -15.86
N ALA A 570 21.86 15.98 -14.85
CA ALA A 570 23.14 16.16 -14.17
C ALA A 570 24.33 15.72 -15.03
N ASN A 571 25.07 16.71 -15.55
CA ASN A 571 26.44 16.49 -16.04
C ASN A 571 27.36 16.05 -14.89
N GLY A 572 28.40 15.26 -15.20
CA GLY A 572 29.29 14.66 -14.19
C GLY A 572 30.12 15.63 -13.33
N SER A 573 30.11 16.94 -13.67
CA SER A 573 30.67 18.00 -12.82
C SER A 573 29.70 18.48 -11.73
N VAL A 574 28.40 18.32 -11.94
CA VAL A 574 27.31 18.85 -11.11
C VAL A 574 26.70 17.77 -10.23
N SER A 575 26.83 16.48 -10.62
CA SER A 575 26.30 15.30 -9.93
C SER A 575 26.78 15.08 -8.49
N ASN A 576 27.83 15.78 -8.05
CA ASN A 576 28.35 15.67 -6.68
C ASN A 576 27.62 16.56 -5.67
N ASN A 577 26.87 17.57 -6.13
CA ASN A 577 26.05 18.38 -5.24
C ASN A 577 24.77 17.59 -4.87
N PRO A 578 24.49 17.32 -3.58
CA PRO A 578 23.31 16.57 -3.15
C PRO A 578 21.97 17.26 -3.49
N HIS A 579 21.98 18.56 -3.82
CA HIS A 579 20.83 19.28 -4.38
C HIS A 579 20.35 18.68 -5.72
N TYR A 580 21.25 18.05 -6.49
CA TYR A 580 21.05 17.63 -7.89
C TYR A 580 21.15 16.10 -8.07
N TYR A 581 20.64 15.34 -7.11
CA TYR A 581 20.92 13.92 -6.95
C TYR A 581 20.45 13.04 -8.14
N LYS A 582 21.42 12.54 -8.93
CA LYS A 582 21.23 11.55 -10.02
C LYS A 582 20.14 11.93 -11.05
N GLU A 583 20.12 13.21 -11.44
CA GLU A 583 19.05 13.75 -12.27
C GLU A 583 19.06 13.29 -13.72
N THR A 584 17.90 12.81 -14.18
CA THR A 584 17.57 12.69 -15.60
C THR A 584 16.77 13.93 -16.03
N GLY A 585 17.26 14.65 -17.04
CA GLY A 585 16.67 15.93 -17.46
C GLY A 585 15.22 15.83 -17.93
N LEU A 586 14.51 16.96 -17.80
CA LEU A 586 13.08 17.11 -18.05
C LEU A 586 12.65 16.75 -19.49
N LEU A 587 13.60 16.71 -20.43
CA LEU A 587 13.40 16.27 -21.82
C LEU A 587 12.83 14.84 -21.97
N GLN A 588 12.87 14.01 -20.92
CA GLN A 588 12.22 12.69 -20.91
C GLN A 588 10.69 12.74 -20.76
N SER A 589 10.13 13.86 -20.27
CA SER A 589 8.68 14.01 -20.07
C SER A 589 7.98 14.65 -21.27
N SER A 590 7.01 13.95 -21.86
CA SER A 590 6.25 14.42 -23.02
C SER A 590 5.32 15.61 -22.70
N SER A 591 4.78 15.69 -21.48
CA SER A 591 3.99 16.83 -21.03
C SER A 591 4.87 18.07 -20.81
N ALA A 592 6.02 17.88 -20.14
CA ALA A 592 6.93 18.98 -19.85
C ALA A 592 7.61 19.53 -21.11
N THR A 593 8.04 18.68 -22.04
CA THR A 593 8.56 19.11 -23.36
C THR A 593 7.53 19.88 -24.18
N THR A 594 6.24 19.56 -24.01
CA THR A 594 5.15 20.33 -24.64
C THR A 594 5.07 21.74 -24.05
N LEU A 595 5.06 21.88 -22.72
CA LEU A 595 5.06 23.18 -22.02
C LEU A 595 6.32 24.02 -22.32
N LEU A 596 7.48 23.37 -22.42
CA LEU A 596 8.76 24.02 -22.71
C LEU A 596 8.85 24.59 -24.13
N PHE A 597 8.49 23.81 -25.16
CA PHE A 597 8.90 24.08 -26.54
C PHE A 597 7.77 24.07 -27.58
N ARG A 598 6.58 23.55 -27.25
CA ARG A 598 5.47 23.37 -28.21
C ARG A 598 4.23 24.19 -27.88
N TYR A 599 4.11 24.63 -26.62
CA TYR A 599 3.01 25.48 -26.21
C TYR A 599 3.07 26.81 -26.97
N SER A 600 1.98 27.12 -27.66
CA SER A 600 1.80 28.31 -28.48
C SER A 600 0.54 29.03 -28.01
N GLY A 601 0.74 29.92 -27.04
CA GLY A 601 -0.34 30.57 -26.30
C GLY A 601 0.18 31.30 -25.07
N CYS A 602 -0.70 31.94 -24.32
CA CYS A 602 -0.29 32.66 -23.12
C CYS A 602 -0.16 31.72 -21.91
N LEU A 603 0.99 31.73 -21.24
CA LEU A 603 1.27 30.78 -20.16
C LEU A 603 0.38 31.00 -18.92
N SER A 604 0.00 32.25 -18.61
CA SER A 604 -0.97 32.56 -17.55
C SER A 604 -2.35 31.92 -17.77
N ALA A 605 -2.77 31.79 -19.03
CA ALA A 605 -4.07 31.18 -19.38
C ALA A 605 -4.15 29.67 -19.07
N LEU A 606 -3.02 29.02 -18.74
CA LEU A 606 -3.01 27.63 -18.28
C LEU A 606 -3.43 27.47 -16.82
N ASP A 607 -3.29 28.50 -15.98
CA ASP A 607 -3.66 28.48 -14.57
C ASP A 607 -4.89 29.37 -14.30
N ALA A 608 -5.91 29.24 -15.16
CA ALA A 608 -7.15 30.00 -15.09
C ALA A 608 -8.01 29.74 -13.82
N GLY A 609 -7.54 28.88 -12.91
CA GLY A 609 -8.13 28.67 -11.59
C GLY A 609 -7.60 29.63 -10.51
N ASP A 610 -6.48 30.31 -10.75
CA ASP A 610 -5.91 31.27 -9.80
C ASP A 610 -6.35 32.71 -10.16
N PRO A 611 -7.21 33.35 -9.34
CA PRO A 611 -7.72 34.68 -9.64
C PRO A 611 -6.62 35.75 -9.70
N LEU A 612 -5.52 35.56 -8.95
CA LEU A 612 -4.39 36.51 -8.92
C LEU A 612 -3.63 36.53 -10.26
N LEU A 613 -3.55 35.38 -10.94
CA LEU A 613 -2.89 35.27 -12.25
C LEU A 613 -3.75 35.75 -13.42
N SER A 614 -5.05 35.97 -13.22
CA SER A 614 -5.99 36.38 -14.27
C SER A 614 -5.68 37.76 -14.89
N TYR A 615 -4.96 38.62 -14.17
CA TYR A 615 -4.58 39.96 -14.62
C TYR A 615 -3.37 39.97 -15.58
N VAL A 616 -2.55 38.90 -15.59
CA VAL A 616 -1.35 38.85 -16.44
C VAL A 616 -1.70 38.39 -17.84
N SER A 617 -2.14 39.33 -18.68
CA SER A 617 -2.20 39.10 -20.13
C SER A 617 -0.80 39.03 -20.73
N CYS A 618 -0.62 38.23 -21.78
CA CYS A 618 0.57 38.32 -22.62
C CYS A 618 0.71 39.72 -23.23
N PHE A 619 1.94 40.10 -23.57
CA PHE A 619 2.17 41.37 -24.26
C PHE A 619 1.41 41.40 -25.59
N PRO A 620 0.91 42.57 -26.03
CA PRO A 620 0.18 42.69 -27.30
C PRO A 620 1.11 42.38 -28.48
N GLU A 621 0.56 41.97 -29.63
CA GLU A 621 1.37 41.55 -30.80
C GLU A 621 2.33 42.63 -31.34
N SER A 622 2.07 43.90 -31.01
CA SER A 622 2.91 45.06 -31.33
C SER A 622 4.13 45.23 -30.42
N ASP A 623 4.18 44.58 -29.27
CA ASP A 623 5.27 44.67 -28.30
C ASP A 623 6.42 43.71 -28.71
N PRO A 624 7.69 44.16 -28.70
CA PRO A 624 8.83 43.34 -29.15
C PRO A 624 9.04 42.05 -28.33
N PHE A 625 8.42 41.91 -27.17
CA PHE A 625 8.51 40.72 -26.34
C PHE A 625 7.39 39.68 -26.58
N TYR A 626 6.37 39.98 -27.38
CA TYR A 626 5.22 39.08 -27.61
C TYR A 626 5.62 37.63 -27.91
N MET A 627 6.52 37.42 -28.88
CA MET A 627 6.99 36.10 -29.31
C MET A 627 7.69 35.31 -28.20
N ALA A 628 8.30 35.98 -27.21
CA ALA A 628 8.88 35.32 -26.05
C ALA A 628 7.81 34.88 -25.03
N THR A 629 6.67 35.57 -24.97
CA THR A 629 5.55 35.22 -24.07
C THR A 629 4.68 34.09 -24.62
N THR A 630 4.59 33.95 -25.95
CA THR A 630 3.78 32.92 -26.61
C THR A 630 4.56 31.67 -27.01
N GLY A 631 5.89 31.73 -27.11
CA GLY A 631 6.76 30.64 -27.55
C GLY A 631 7.05 29.53 -26.52
N GLY A 632 6.20 29.36 -25.51
CA GLY A 632 6.40 28.39 -24.42
C GLY A 632 7.43 28.81 -23.37
N LEU A 633 7.52 28.03 -22.30
CA LEU A 633 8.36 28.36 -21.13
C LEU A 633 9.85 28.50 -21.49
N GLY A 634 10.35 27.70 -22.44
CA GLY A 634 11.75 27.74 -22.85
C GLY A 634 12.14 29.04 -23.55
N ALA A 635 11.29 29.57 -24.43
CA ALA A 635 11.51 30.87 -25.07
C ALA A 635 11.42 32.01 -24.06
N ALA A 636 10.43 31.95 -23.16
CA ALA A 636 10.22 32.96 -22.13
C ALA A 636 11.42 33.07 -21.17
N LEU A 637 11.97 31.94 -20.71
CA LEU A 637 13.14 31.90 -19.83
C LEU A 637 14.45 32.26 -20.54
N HIS A 638 14.64 31.84 -21.80
CA HIS A 638 15.81 32.27 -22.55
C HIS A 638 15.82 33.81 -22.75
N ARG A 639 14.65 34.41 -23.03
CA ARG A 639 14.53 35.88 -23.13
C ARG A 639 14.67 36.59 -21.78
N LEU A 640 14.32 35.93 -20.67
CA LEU A 640 14.57 36.44 -19.32
C LEU A 640 16.08 36.51 -19.04
N LEU A 641 16.80 35.41 -19.25
CA LEU A 641 18.26 35.35 -19.11
C LEU A 641 18.96 36.44 -19.93
N GLN A 642 18.53 36.65 -21.18
CA GLN A 642 19.03 37.75 -22.02
C GLN A 642 18.74 39.14 -21.44
N SER A 643 17.54 39.36 -20.88
CA SER A 643 17.12 40.66 -20.38
C SER A 643 17.83 41.04 -19.09
N VAL A 644 18.02 40.10 -18.16
CA VAL A 644 18.84 40.31 -16.96
C VAL A 644 20.32 40.50 -17.35
N SER A 645 20.83 39.71 -18.30
CA SER A 645 22.20 39.88 -18.84
C SER A 645 22.41 41.24 -19.50
N TYR A 646 21.35 41.85 -20.05
CA TYR A 646 21.40 43.19 -20.63
C TYR A 646 21.40 44.27 -19.54
N LEU A 647 20.52 44.17 -18.53
CA LEU A 647 20.53 45.08 -17.37
C LEU A 647 21.92 45.13 -16.71
N LEU A 648 22.57 43.97 -16.50
CA LEU A 648 23.93 43.88 -15.95
C LEU A 648 25.03 44.58 -16.77
N ARG A 649 24.75 45.00 -18.01
CA ARG A 649 25.69 45.69 -18.91
C ARG A 649 25.33 47.14 -19.18
N LEU A 650 24.17 47.62 -18.73
CA LEU A 650 23.76 49.01 -18.89
C LEU A 650 24.60 49.93 -17.99
N PRO A 651 24.85 51.19 -18.40
CA PRO A 651 25.34 52.20 -17.48
C PRO A 651 24.24 52.54 -16.46
N LEU A 652 24.62 52.88 -15.22
CA LEU A 652 23.65 53.22 -14.15
C LEU A 652 22.68 54.36 -14.54
N SER A 653 23.08 55.26 -15.44
CA SER A 653 22.22 56.33 -15.97
C SER A 653 21.04 55.85 -16.83
N GLU A 654 21.09 54.60 -17.31
CA GLU A 654 20.04 53.97 -18.13
C GLU A 654 19.27 52.88 -17.34
N MET A 655 19.61 52.66 -16.07
CA MET A 655 18.88 51.80 -15.15
C MET A 655 17.75 52.60 -14.49
N ASN A 656 16.58 52.57 -15.12
CA ASN A 656 15.36 53.20 -14.62
C ASN A 656 14.18 52.22 -14.72
N LEU A 657 13.07 52.54 -14.06
CA LEU A 657 11.87 51.70 -14.04
C LEU A 657 11.19 51.56 -15.41
N ASP A 658 11.37 52.54 -16.30
CA ASP A 658 10.86 52.55 -17.67
C ASP A 658 11.66 51.65 -18.65
N ASN A 659 12.71 50.98 -18.17
CA ASN A 659 13.55 50.17 -19.02
C ASN A 659 12.76 48.98 -19.62
N PRO A 660 12.74 48.79 -20.96
CA PRO A 660 11.92 47.75 -21.59
C PRO A 660 12.35 46.33 -21.18
N HIS A 661 13.60 46.13 -20.77
CA HIS A 661 14.05 44.84 -20.23
C HIS A 661 13.54 44.61 -18.81
N LEU A 662 13.43 45.66 -17.98
CA LEU A 662 12.78 45.54 -16.67
C LEU A 662 11.27 45.28 -16.83
N LYS A 663 10.60 45.95 -17.79
CA LYS A 663 9.21 45.64 -18.17
C LYS A 663 9.01 44.16 -18.48
N TYR A 664 9.93 43.56 -19.25
CA TYR A 664 9.89 42.12 -19.50
C TYR A 664 10.12 41.30 -18.23
N ILE A 665 11.12 41.66 -17.41
CA ILE A 665 11.45 40.92 -16.19
C ILE A 665 10.28 40.96 -15.20
N ALA A 666 9.84 42.13 -14.74
CA ALA A 666 8.76 42.21 -13.77
C ALA A 666 7.42 41.72 -14.34
N GLY A 667 7.02 42.21 -15.53
CA GLY A 667 5.70 41.90 -16.11
C GLY A 667 5.55 40.44 -16.56
N ASN A 668 6.56 39.85 -17.22
CA ASN A 668 6.44 38.49 -17.75
C ASN A 668 6.97 37.41 -16.80
N ALA A 669 7.98 37.71 -15.97
CA ALA A 669 8.54 36.69 -15.09
C ALA A 669 7.62 36.37 -13.90
N MET A 670 7.08 37.39 -13.22
CA MET A 670 6.15 37.22 -12.09
C MET A 670 4.80 36.62 -12.52
N GLY A 671 4.43 36.78 -13.79
CA GLY A 671 3.19 36.24 -14.34
C GLY A 671 3.40 34.94 -15.10
N ASN A 672 3.57 35.06 -16.42
CA ASN A 672 3.62 33.93 -17.36
C ASN A 672 4.68 32.87 -17.02
N VAL A 673 5.91 33.29 -16.66
CA VAL A 673 6.99 32.34 -16.34
C VAL A 673 6.73 31.65 -15.00
N GLU A 674 6.32 32.41 -13.97
CA GLU A 674 5.97 31.84 -12.66
C GLU A 674 4.83 30.83 -12.78
N ALA A 675 3.73 31.19 -13.47
CA ALA A 675 2.57 30.32 -13.70
C ALA A 675 2.97 29.02 -14.41
N ALA A 676 3.81 29.10 -15.43
CA ALA A 676 4.31 27.93 -16.14
C ALA A 676 5.22 27.04 -15.26
N LEU A 677 6.08 27.63 -14.42
CA LEU A 677 6.87 26.86 -13.46
C LEU A 677 6.00 26.25 -12.35
N LYS A 678 4.93 26.93 -11.92
CA LYS A 678 3.94 26.43 -10.94
C LYS A 678 3.16 25.24 -11.51
N LEU A 679 2.77 25.33 -12.78
CA LEU A 679 2.19 24.20 -13.52
C LEU A 679 3.17 23.03 -13.66
N LEU A 680 4.46 23.32 -13.88
CA LEU A 680 5.50 22.30 -13.96
C LEU A 680 5.75 21.61 -12.60
N ALA A 681 5.85 22.37 -11.51
CA ALA A 681 6.04 21.87 -10.15
C ALA A 681 4.85 21.05 -9.64
N SER A 682 3.61 21.52 -9.91
CA SER A 682 2.40 20.75 -9.61
C SER A 682 2.30 19.48 -10.48
N GLY A 683 2.68 19.56 -11.76
CA GLY A 683 2.76 18.42 -12.66
C GLY A 683 3.72 17.32 -12.19
N THR A 684 4.93 17.70 -11.73
CA THR A 684 5.91 16.73 -11.18
C THR A 684 5.48 16.19 -9.82
N SER A 685 4.96 17.04 -8.92
CA SER A 685 4.40 16.62 -7.63
C SER A 685 3.24 15.62 -7.80
N ASN A 686 2.31 15.89 -8.72
CA ASN A 686 1.21 14.98 -9.05
C ASN A 686 1.72 13.68 -9.69
N SER A 687 2.75 13.73 -10.53
CA SER A 687 3.39 12.52 -11.08
C SER A 687 3.95 11.61 -9.97
N VAL A 688 4.63 12.19 -8.97
CA VAL A 688 5.14 11.44 -7.81
C VAL A 688 4.00 10.83 -6.99
N LYS A 689 2.97 11.63 -6.65
CA LYS A 689 1.79 11.16 -5.90
C LYS A 689 1.08 10.01 -6.63
N ASN A 690 0.85 10.15 -7.94
CA ASN A 690 0.24 9.10 -8.77
C ASN A 690 1.02 7.78 -8.76
N VAL A 691 2.36 7.82 -8.64
CA VAL A 691 3.15 6.58 -8.50
C VAL A 691 2.98 5.96 -7.12
N PHE A 692 2.98 6.74 -6.03
CA PHE A 692 2.69 6.20 -4.69
C PHE A 692 1.27 5.62 -4.60
N ASP A 693 0.26 6.33 -5.12
CA ASP A 693 -1.13 5.87 -5.15
C ASP A 693 -1.28 4.60 -6.01
N SER A 694 -0.62 4.52 -7.16
CA SER A 694 -0.60 3.32 -8.00
C SER A 694 0.01 2.11 -7.28
N VAL A 695 1.07 2.32 -6.50
CA VAL A 695 1.70 1.26 -5.71
C VAL A 695 0.82 0.85 -4.51
N GLU A 696 0.16 1.79 -3.84
CA GLU A 696 -0.85 1.48 -2.81
C GLU A 696 -2.00 0.63 -3.40
N GLN A 697 -2.52 1.00 -4.57
CA GLN A 697 -3.54 0.24 -5.29
C GLN A 697 -3.07 -1.17 -5.66
N LEU A 698 -1.83 -1.34 -6.15
CA LEU A 698 -1.26 -2.66 -6.43
C LEU A 698 -1.20 -3.55 -5.18
N HIS A 699 -0.83 -2.98 -4.03
CA HIS A 699 -0.81 -3.70 -2.75
C HIS A 699 -2.22 -4.01 -2.22
N LEU A 700 -3.20 -3.12 -2.43
CA LEU A 700 -4.61 -3.37 -2.11
C LEU A 700 -5.20 -4.50 -2.97
N ILE A 701 -4.99 -4.45 -4.30
CA ILE A 701 -5.40 -5.50 -5.24
C ILE A 701 -4.77 -6.84 -4.85
N SER A 702 -3.47 -6.83 -4.54
CA SER A 702 -2.75 -8.02 -4.06
C SER A 702 -3.42 -8.61 -2.82
N PHE A 703 -3.70 -7.80 -1.79
CA PHE A 703 -4.37 -8.22 -0.57
C PHE A 703 -5.77 -8.82 -0.83
N VAL A 704 -6.59 -8.16 -1.66
CA VAL A 704 -7.92 -8.66 -2.04
C VAL A 704 -7.82 -10.00 -2.76
N LEU A 705 -6.86 -10.17 -3.69
CA LEU A 705 -6.61 -11.44 -4.36
C LEU A 705 -6.20 -12.55 -3.38
N VAL A 706 -5.37 -12.27 -2.36
CA VAL A 706 -5.05 -13.25 -1.31
C VAL A 706 -6.32 -13.69 -0.57
N VAL A 707 -7.18 -12.75 -0.19
CA VAL A 707 -8.44 -13.05 0.51
C VAL A 707 -9.36 -13.90 -0.37
N VAL A 708 -9.54 -13.54 -1.65
CA VAL A 708 -10.36 -14.32 -2.60
C VAL A 708 -9.81 -15.73 -2.81
N ILE A 709 -8.50 -15.90 -2.95
CA ILE A 709 -7.85 -17.21 -3.07
C ILE A 709 -8.09 -18.04 -1.80
N VAL A 710 -7.91 -17.46 -0.61
CA VAL A 710 -8.13 -18.14 0.67
C VAL A 710 -9.58 -18.56 0.85
N VAL A 711 -10.54 -17.67 0.57
CA VAL A 711 -11.98 -17.98 0.59
C VAL A 711 -12.31 -19.10 -0.40
N GLY A 712 -11.79 -19.05 -1.63
CA GLY A 712 -11.96 -20.11 -2.63
C GLY A 712 -11.39 -21.46 -2.19
N VAL A 713 -10.21 -21.48 -1.58
CA VAL A 713 -9.59 -22.69 -1.02
C VAL A 713 -10.44 -23.27 0.11
N THR A 714 -10.92 -22.46 1.05
CA THR A 714 -11.66 -22.93 2.22
C THR A 714 -13.09 -23.36 1.89
N PHE A 715 -13.81 -22.63 1.03
CA PHE A 715 -15.22 -22.89 0.74
C PHE A 715 -15.46 -23.82 -0.45
N LEU A 716 -14.65 -23.74 -1.51
CA LEU A 716 -14.80 -24.58 -2.70
C LEU A 716 -13.94 -25.83 -2.60
N LEU A 717 -12.62 -25.68 -2.61
CA LEU A 717 -11.70 -26.82 -2.73
C LEU A 717 -11.74 -27.75 -1.52
N LEU A 718 -11.63 -27.23 -0.30
CA LEU A 718 -11.65 -28.05 0.91
C LEU A 718 -13.01 -28.76 1.10
N ARG A 719 -14.12 -28.08 0.80
CA ARG A 719 -15.47 -28.67 0.87
C ARG A 719 -15.67 -29.77 -0.18
N ILE A 720 -15.34 -29.51 -1.44
CA ILE A 720 -15.43 -30.52 -2.52
C ILE A 720 -14.54 -31.72 -2.23
N TYR A 721 -13.30 -31.49 -1.79
CA TYR A 721 -12.34 -32.54 -1.44
C TYR A 721 -12.85 -33.44 -0.32
N THR A 722 -13.36 -32.85 0.77
CA THR A 722 -13.90 -33.64 1.89
C THR A 722 -15.22 -34.35 1.57
N ASN A 723 -16.11 -33.75 0.77
CA ASN A 723 -17.28 -34.44 0.22
C ASN A 723 -16.88 -35.64 -0.65
N ARG A 724 -15.85 -35.48 -1.50
CA ARG A 724 -15.33 -36.57 -2.34
C ARG A 724 -14.75 -37.70 -1.50
N ILE A 725 -13.96 -37.40 -0.46
CA ILE A 725 -13.46 -38.42 0.49
C ILE A 725 -14.63 -39.14 1.17
N ASN A 726 -15.64 -38.41 1.67
CA ASN A 726 -16.80 -39.03 2.32
C ASN A 726 -17.55 -39.98 1.36
N ASN A 727 -17.74 -39.58 0.11
CA ASN A 727 -18.37 -40.40 -0.93
C ASN A 727 -17.51 -41.63 -1.29
N GLU A 728 -16.18 -41.48 -1.33
CA GLU A 728 -15.25 -42.60 -1.55
C GLU A 728 -15.26 -43.58 -0.36
N THR A 729 -15.31 -43.09 0.88
CA THR A 729 -15.49 -43.90 2.10
C THR A 729 -16.82 -44.67 2.07
N GLN A 730 -17.92 -44.06 1.59
CA GLN A 730 -19.18 -44.78 1.36
C GLN A 730 -19.06 -45.85 0.27
N ARG A 731 -18.37 -45.56 -0.85
CA ARG A 731 -18.12 -46.56 -1.92
C ARG A 731 -17.28 -47.73 -1.41
N ILE A 732 -16.26 -47.46 -0.59
CA ILE A 732 -15.45 -48.47 0.11
C ILE A 732 -16.32 -49.32 1.04
N ALA A 733 -17.22 -48.71 1.83
CA ALA A 733 -18.16 -49.42 2.68
C ALA A 733 -19.08 -50.35 1.87
N ARG A 734 -19.61 -49.87 0.73
CA ARG A 734 -20.41 -50.68 -0.20
C ARG A 734 -19.62 -51.87 -0.74
N MET A 735 -18.37 -51.66 -1.19
CA MET A 735 -17.49 -52.75 -1.65
C MET A 735 -17.22 -53.80 -0.55
N PHE A 736 -16.99 -53.37 0.70
CA PHE A 736 -16.86 -54.31 1.83
C PHE A 736 -18.14 -55.12 2.07
N THR A 737 -19.34 -54.58 1.84
CA THR A 737 -20.60 -55.36 1.95
C THR A 737 -20.89 -56.32 0.80
N GLN A 738 -20.04 -56.40 -0.21
CA GLN A 738 -20.14 -57.43 -1.25
C GLN A 738 -19.37 -58.71 -0.91
N LEU A 739 -18.51 -58.66 0.11
CA LEU A 739 -17.76 -59.81 0.60
C LEU A 739 -18.64 -60.69 1.52
N PRO A 740 -18.40 -62.02 1.55
CA PRO A 740 -19.21 -62.99 2.28
C PRO A 740 -19.26 -62.72 3.78
N ALA A 741 -20.32 -63.20 4.44
CA ALA A 741 -20.51 -63.05 5.88
C ALA A 741 -19.40 -63.74 6.70
N GLU A 742 -18.84 -64.83 6.18
CA GLU A 742 -17.75 -65.64 6.76
C GLU A 742 -16.47 -64.84 7.03
N LEU A 743 -16.21 -63.78 6.24
CA LEU A 743 -15.01 -62.95 6.42
C LEU A 743 -15.29 -61.89 7.50
N ASP A 744 -14.54 -61.87 8.61
CA ASP A 744 -14.68 -60.83 9.64
C ASP A 744 -14.03 -59.50 9.22
N ILE A 745 -14.73 -58.80 8.33
CA ILE A 745 -14.33 -57.51 7.78
C ILE A 745 -14.38 -56.40 8.82
N GLU A 746 -15.27 -56.49 9.82
CA GLU A 746 -15.39 -55.45 10.86
C GLU A 746 -14.08 -55.39 11.66
N THR A 747 -13.54 -56.54 12.05
CA THR A 747 -12.24 -56.65 12.74
C THR A 747 -11.06 -56.30 11.82
N LEU A 748 -11.07 -56.72 10.55
CA LEU A 748 -10.04 -56.36 9.55
C LEU A 748 -9.96 -54.85 9.27
N VAL A 749 -11.11 -54.19 9.10
CA VAL A 749 -11.19 -52.72 8.94
C VAL A 749 -10.74 -52.03 10.23
N MET A 750 -11.14 -52.52 11.41
CA MET A 750 -10.69 -52.00 12.69
C MET A 750 -9.15 -52.02 12.80
N PHE A 751 -8.47 -53.10 12.42
CA PHE A 751 -7.00 -53.14 12.41
C PHE A 751 -6.35 -52.16 11.42
N SER A 752 -6.99 -51.86 10.28
CA SER A 752 -6.45 -50.89 9.31
C SER A 752 -6.62 -49.43 9.71
N VAL A 753 -7.57 -49.18 10.63
CA VAL A 753 -7.94 -47.86 11.15
C VAL A 753 -7.11 -47.51 12.39
N LEU A 754 -6.83 -48.50 13.24
CA LEU A 754 -6.06 -48.30 14.48
C LEU A 754 -4.61 -47.88 14.18
N PRO A 755 -3.98 -47.06 15.06
CA PRO A 755 -2.54 -46.78 15.00
C PRO A 755 -1.71 -48.08 14.96
N PRO A 756 -0.54 -48.12 14.30
CA PRO A 756 0.23 -49.36 14.15
C PRO A 756 0.54 -50.09 15.47
N SER A 757 0.73 -49.35 16.57
CA SER A 757 0.88 -49.89 17.93
C SER A 757 -0.37 -50.63 18.41
N GLU A 758 -1.52 -49.98 18.35
CA GLU A 758 -2.81 -50.55 18.77
C GLU A 758 -3.27 -51.67 17.85
N ALA A 759 -3.06 -51.52 16.54
CA ALA A 759 -3.33 -52.54 15.53
C ALA A 759 -2.52 -53.82 15.80
N ALA A 760 -1.24 -53.70 16.16
CA ALA A 760 -0.42 -54.85 16.54
C ALA A 760 -0.96 -55.54 17.81
N SER A 761 -1.25 -54.78 18.88
CA SER A 761 -1.83 -55.34 20.12
C SER A 761 -3.23 -55.94 19.93
N ALA A 762 -4.03 -55.41 19.00
CA ALA A 762 -5.35 -55.92 18.68
C ALA A 762 -5.28 -57.17 17.79
N MET A 763 -4.35 -57.21 16.81
CA MET A 763 -4.07 -58.37 15.98
C MET A 763 -3.50 -59.55 16.80
N ILE A 764 -2.63 -59.30 17.78
CA ILE A 764 -2.16 -60.32 18.73
C ILE A 764 -3.34 -60.90 19.54
N ARG A 765 -4.26 -60.05 20.02
CA ARG A 765 -5.46 -60.50 20.76
C ARG A 765 -6.40 -61.32 19.87
N PHE A 766 -6.60 -60.93 18.62
CA PHE A 766 -7.41 -61.70 17.67
C PHE A 766 -6.76 -63.04 17.31
N ARG A 767 -5.45 -63.07 17.04
CA ARG A 767 -4.70 -64.30 16.82
C ARG A 767 -4.86 -65.28 17.99
N LYS A 768 -4.71 -64.79 19.23
CA LYS A 768 -4.96 -65.62 20.44
C LYS A 768 -6.39 -66.14 20.54
N ARG A 769 -7.40 -65.38 20.09
CA ARG A 769 -8.79 -65.89 20.03
C ARG A 769 -8.97 -66.97 18.98
N VAL A 770 -8.38 -66.81 17.79
CA VAL A 770 -8.43 -67.82 16.72
C VAL A 770 -7.72 -69.10 17.15
N GLU A 771 -6.54 -68.98 17.77
CA GLU A 771 -5.80 -70.12 18.34
C GLU A 771 -6.61 -70.82 19.44
N ALA A 772 -7.26 -70.08 20.35
CA ALA A 772 -8.16 -70.67 21.35
C ALA A 772 -9.39 -71.36 20.73
N HIS A 773 -9.97 -70.80 19.68
CA HIS A 773 -11.19 -71.35 19.06
C HIS A 773 -10.92 -72.59 18.19
N ASN A 774 -9.70 -72.71 17.63
CA ASN A 774 -9.24 -73.95 17.00
C ASN A 774 -9.03 -75.04 18.05
N ASN A 775 -8.26 -74.76 19.11
CA ASN A 775 -7.99 -75.74 20.17
C ASN A 775 -9.28 -76.27 20.81
N GLN A 776 -10.32 -75.43 20.93
CA GLN A 776 -11.62 -75.84 21.48
C GLN A 776 -12.46 -76.74 20.56
N ASN A 777 -12.12 -76.83 19.27
CA ASN A 777 -12.71 -77.82 18.36
C ASN A 777 -11.93 -79.15 18.37
N ASP A 778 -10.63 -79.13 18.67
CA ASP A 778 -9.82 -80.34 18.79
C ASP A 778 -10.14 -81.12 20.09
N ASP A 779 -10.52 -80.42 21.17
CA ASP A 779 -10.87 -80.99 22.49
C ASP A 779 -12.21 -81.76 22.53
N PHE A 780 -12.91 -81.88 21.39
CA PHE A 780 -14.12 -82.71 21.22
C PHE A 780 -13.86 -84.03 20.46
N GLY A 781 -12.60 -84.31 20.12
CA GLY A 781 -12.20 -85.47 19.31
C GLY A 781 -11.87 -86.75 20.07
N ASP A 782 -11.19 -86.65 21.23
CA ASP A 782 -10.54 -87.80 21.86
C ASP A 782 -11.08 -88.10 23.27
N ASN A 783 -11.98 -89.07 23.36
CA ASN A 783 -12.31 -89.75 24.62
C ASN A 783 -12.22 -91.27 24.48
N GLU A 784 -11.07 -91.76 23.99
CA GLU A 784 -10.69 -93.17 24.09
C GLU A 784 -9.17 -93.36 24.34
N ASN A 785 -8.82 -93.28 25.62
CA ASN A 785 -7.98 -94.27 26.32
C ASN A 785 -6.73 -94.86 25.61
N PHE A 786 -5.53 -94.38 25.94
CA PHE A 786 -4.47 -95.22 26.55
C PHE A 786 -3.31 -94.36 27.08
N GLY A 787 -2.83 -94.64 28.30
CA GLY A 787 -1.68 -93.95 28.89
C GLY A 787 -0.37 -94.71 28.71
N TYR A 788 0.76 -93.99 28.63
CA TYR A 788 2.06 -94.44 29.12
C TYR A 788 2.96 -93.26 29.53
N HIS A 789 3.70 -93.43 30.63
CA HIS A 789 4.72 -92.49 31.09
C HIS A 789 5.93 -92.42 30.15
N THR A 790 6.57 -91.25 30.03
CA THR A 790 7.98 -90.98 30.46
C THR A 790 8.46 -89.59 29.99
N GLY A 791 9.53 -89.06 30.60
CA GLY A 791 10.51 -88.27 29.84
C GLY A 791 10.54 -86.75 29.97
N ASP A 792 10.84 -86.27 31.17
CA ASP A 792 11.51 -84.99 31.51
C ASP A 792 12.40 -84.34 30.41
N SER A 793 12.25 -83.02 30.17
CA SER A 793 13.39 -82.09 29.97
C SER A 793 13.00 -80.60 29.90
N ARG A 794 13.72 -79.77 30.66
CA ARG A 794 13.59 -78.30 30.76
C ARG A 794 14.11 -77.55 29.51
N SER A 795 13.57 -76.35 29.25
CA SER A 795 14.36 -75.09 29.26
C SER A 795 13.47 -73.84 29.11
N THR A 796 14.04 -72.65 29.39
CA THR A 796 13.34 -71.46 29.91
C THR A 796 13.91 -70.14 29.36
N LEU A 797 13.18 -69.02 29.56
CA LEU A 797 13.49 -67.61 29.21
C LEU A 797 13.41 -67.29 27.69
N SER A 798 12.76 -66.23 27.20
CA SER A 798 12.75 -64.78 27.56
C SER A 798 14.13 -64.13 27.34
N THR A 799 14.28 -62.90 26.84
CA THR A 799 13.52 -61.64 27.01
C THR A 799 13.81 -60.74 25.78
N ILE A 800 12.79 -60.17 25.12
CA ILE A 800 12.51 -58.70 25.05
C ILE A 800 13.75 -57.81 25.00
#